data_AF-A0A0R3TN69-F1
#
_entry.id   AF-A0A0R3TN69-F1
#
_cell.length_a   1.000
_cell.length_b   1.000
_cell.length_c   1.000
_cell.angle_alpha   90.00
_cell.angle_beta   90.00
_cell.angle_gamma   90.00
#
_symmetry.space_group_name_H-M   'P 1'
#
loop_
_entity.id
_entity.type
_entity.pdbx_description
1 polymer ?
#
loop_
_entity_poly.entity_id
_entity_poly.type
_entity_poly.pdbx_seq_one_letter_code
_entity_poly.pdbx_strand_id
1 'polypeptide(L)'
;MAQRTYQGTTLLDSAKRVVDALYKARMNKCRTDRFFLFTLNPFPQNVLMSVWRQGHDLPSLHAALSKINPDGVLDLGEGIANAFRILNLNRFQANYETYGMGWNPSLAEHAVVVVITHSSASLVVDEKLANKCGDDVLALTIGSHRWDYWLQGIVLHYSGLVETVDFVNPPELSEKHLVRPCAETGGNVYVFFDPRDFVRDIESVCSGFRCGLMVDIVDDTHDHSDKEPFKQLVLQRENVKVNAFWPIPEGYWPGPDLSLEALLPRPSNPCIHVLPPKEPPPKFPENFPIDRYELDSSPLTQKIIESRNPSVVWPCLVKRSGLKSDAPFGYCKLSQDLKVHLYILPYNYMFLSELLCKPLLLLVYNDRLGDLDSPYGLRITELWIRKMLTYYESIPRYYHSQLLKAFERSRIPNVIKSDGKQAISFKFSNEMQRLHSEARAAFDHLVNIISNPPEPSQSILISRITSSGLMEIRRFNGAEKQLARKWYENASYIPRSKLRRMLPKLRNNFDDILDGIGRPMDNESIHTQTVSEMGNYTNYRFAQPRVAPLRDLIQAPERVDTFGNPFHRKSNAGFLVDEVSVDDMGFSGSMAFQVHRSAFKPRGRVRGPLPSDFRLYVSRPNSSTSSSPYPIDNKSHNLPDLNGHHMPVLDKSLHSELNGGGVSADFYPSQEESAFKTNVVVVNELVEIVRSPSIDGSKLYSLLDRLEGSRQNKYDSVSYVMAEALRLKRVDLFKLLTEYRSHIGLLPVAEGRVNGLDQSIQLVNGSGDELEYYLNMVLFVCGRQFNSSAEHLKRYRTSNFEEIFDAFMECNNFEELEVVKINSSNEILYVHQNEMAVAKFNWVGKNDSFLPRYAGTSEMTTCHAVILTSSIGFSIGHLDGSCYEATRDFFEVSVGNLRHNANEVFDAHIVGGFLDEGGFSMQLMSQIMSYLLTSSHKFRLKTLFCYYLNDRQKTESSSKQVHEPLFRAVVFDIETGIVKPASIEPNGRGPLSVLRSASFYANALRMNNIFDPVSRVLRFVEFRIPPSDMEHLARRSRRTNAELANCSTTPNQETNHFYDMLRRTGDLLAHMLVEKKNFFENGNLEFSYDANLKCWIPLNPQTEEALRHPLTSF
;
A
#
# COMPACT_ATOMS: atom_id res chain seq x y z
N MET A 1 40.33 1.39 7.67
CA MET A 1 40.12 2.70 8.34
C MET A 1 41.33 3.11 9.19
N ALA A 2 42.53 3.19 8.60
CA ALA A 2 43.77 3.52 9.32
C ALA A 2 44.17 5.01 9.25
N GLN A 3 43.38 5.83 8.54
CA GLN A 3 43.61 7.26 8.39
C GLN A 3 43.42 7.99 9.73
N ARG A 4 44.17 9.09 9.93
CA ARG A 4 44.11 9.92 11.14
C ARG A 4 43.23 11.14 10.91
N THR A 5 42.46 11.50 11.92
CA THR A 5 41.67 12.73 11.97
C THR A 5 42.51 13.91 12.46
N TYR A 6 41.99 15.13 12.36
CA TYR A 6 42.65 16.33 12.93
C TYR A 6 42.90 16.23 14.46
N GLN A 7 42.18 15.37 15.18
CA GLN A 7 42.38 15.12 16.61
C GLN A 7 43.55 14.16 16.91
N GLY A 8 44.17 13.59 15.86
CA GLY A 8 45.27 12.63 15.98
C GLY A 8 44.84 11.18 16.23
N THR A 9 43.55 10.92 16.45
CA THR A 9 42.96 9.58 16.55
C THR A 9 42.74 8.97 15.17
N THR A 10 42.76 7.63 15.07
CA THR A 10 42.39 6.98 13.80
C THR A 10 40.87 6.96 13.61
N LEU A 11 40.43 6.81 12.35
CA LEU A 11 39.01 6.56 12.06
C LEU A 11 38.50 5.28 12.73
N LEU A 12 39.35 4.24 12.86
CA LEU A 12 39.00 3.02 13.59
C LEU A 12 38.77 3.30 15.09
N ASP A 13 39.61 4.11 15.73
CA ASP A 13 39.40 4.50 17.14
C ASP A 13 38.09 5.28 17.30
N SER A 14 37.78 6.12 16.32
CA SER A 14 36.52 6.86 16.28
C SER A 14 35.32 5.91 16.09
N ALA A 15 35.43 4.89 15.25
CA ALA A 15 34.42 3.84 15.10
C ALA A 15 34.23 3.03 16.40
N LYS A 16 35.32 2.66 17.09
CA LYS A 16 35.24 1.99 18.41
C LYS A 16 34.50 2.86 19.43
N ARG A 17 34.71 4.18 19.41
CA ARG A 17 33.98 5.15 20.25
C ARG A 17 32.49 5.20 19.91
N VAL A 18 32.12 5.14 18.62
CA VAL A 18 30.72 5.04 18.17
C VAL A 18 30.06 3.78 18.75
N VAL A 19 30.71 2.61 18.62
CA VAL A 19 30.18 1.34 19.12
C VAL A 19 29.96 1.36 20.64
N ASP A 20 30.92 1.87 21.40
CA ASP A 20 30.80 2.00 22.87
C ASP A 20 29.65 2.96 23.27
N ALA A 21 29.50 4.09 22.56
CA ALA A 21 28.42 5.03 22.82
C ALA A 21 27.03 4.43 22.49
N LEU A 22 26.90 3.73 21.37
CA LEU A 22 25.66 3.03 20.99
C LEU A 22 25.30 1.93 21.99
N TYR A 23 26.27 1.13 22.42
CA TYR A 23 26.08 0.10 23.43
C TYR A 23 25.55 0.69 24.74
N LYS A 24 26.20 1.74 25.26
CA LYS A 24 25.79 2.42 26.50
C LYS A 24 24.40 3.05 26.37
N ALA A 25 24.12 3.73 25.26
CA ALA A 25 22.82 4.33 25.01
C ALA A 25 21.70 3.28 24.96
N ARG A 26 21.97 2.11 24.35
CA ARG A 26 20.98 1.03 24.24
C ARG A 26 20.79 0.27 25.54
N MET A 27 21.86 -0.04 26.28
CA MET A 27 21.76 -0.70 27.60
C MET A 27 20.94 0.10 28.62
N ASN A 28 20.92 1.44 28.48
CA ASN A 28 20.05 2.30 29.29
C ASN A 28 18.55 2.16 28.95
N LYS A 29 18.21 1.82 27.70
CA LYS A 29 16.82 1.66 27.23
C LYS A 29 16.33 0.21 27.32
N CYS A 30 17.11 -0.75 26.84
CA CYS A 30 16.75 -2.15 26.74
C CYS A 30 17.89 -3.04 27.27
N ARG A 31 17.60 -3.89 28.28
CA ARG A 31 18.58 -4.80 28.88
C ARG A 31 18.58 -6.20 28.28
N THR A 32 17.61 -6.51 27.42
CA THR A 32 17.41 -7.85 26.84
C THR A 32 18.04 -8.02 25.46
N ASP A 33 18.62 -6.95 24.90
CA ASP A 33 19.19 -6.97 23.55
C ASP A 33 20.51 -7.74 23.49
N ARG A 34 20.68 -8.51 22.42
CA ARG A 34 21.90 -9.27 22.12
C ARG A 34 22.76 -8.53 21.12
N PHE A 35 24.03 -8.29 21.47
CA PHE A 35 24.98 -7.61 20.58
C PHE A 35 25.92 -8.61 19.91
N PHE A 36 26.13 -8.38 18.61
CA PHE A 36 27.10 -9.11 17.80
C PHE A 36 28.09 -8.12 17.20
N LEU A 37 29.37 -8.51 17.13
CA LEU A 37 30.41 -7.68 16.54
C LEU A 37 31.10 -8.43 15.40
N PHE A 38 30.98 -7.86 14.21
CA PHE A 38 31.54 -8.37 12.98
C PHE A 38 32.65 -7.45 12.45
N THR A 39 33.66 -8.06 11.84
CA THR A 39 34.75 -7.39 11.11
C THR A 39 34.83 -7.91 9.68
N LEU A 40 35.54 -7.17 8.81
CA LEU A 40 35.71 -7.52 7.40
C LEU A 40 36.87 -8.53 7.16
N ASN A 41 37.04 -9.47 8.08
CA ASN A 41 38.01 -10.57 7.96
C ASN A 41 37.33 -11.83 7.41
N PRO A 42 38.06 -12.77 6.78
CA PRO A 42 37.46 -14.02 6.32
C PRO A 42 36.87 -14.82 7.49
N PHE A 43 35.72 -15.48 7.27
CA PHE A 43 35.12 -16.37 8.26
C PHE A 43 36.10 -17.52 8.60
N PRO A 44 36.30 -17.86 9.89
CA PRO A 44 35.53 -17.46 11.08
C PRO A 44 36.09 -16.24 11.85
N GLN A 45 37.18 -15.63 11.38
CA GLN A 45 37.85 -14.52 12.08
C GLN A 45 37.05 -13.21 12.05
N ASN A 46 36.01 -13.12 11.20
CA ASN A 46 35.07 -12.01 11.19
C ASN A 46 34.29 -11.83 12.49
N VAL A 47 33.96 -12.91 13.20
CA VAL A 47 33.08 -12.85 14.37
C VAL A 47 33.91 -12.71 15.64
N LEU A 48 33.93 -11.50 16.21
CA LEU A 48 34.73 -11.19 17.40
C LEU A 48 33.94 -11.26 18.70
N MET A 49 32.62 -11.10 18.60
CA MET A 49 31.70 -11.22 19.73
C MET A 49 30.39 -11.84 19.22
N SER A 50 30.12 -13.07 19.64
CA SER A 50 28.83 -13.75 19.40
C SER A 50 28.42 -14.48 20.66
N VAL A 51 27.68 -13.81 21.53
CA VAL A 51 27.23 -14.42 22.76
C VAL A 51 25.75 -14.75 22.62
N TRP A 52 25.47 -15.96 22.14
CA TRP A 52 24.11 -16.50 22.08
C TRP A 52 23.63 -17.07 23.45
N ARG A 53 24.56 -17.33 24.40
CA ARG A 53 24.30 -18.13 25.62
C ARG A 53 24.76 -17.54 26.98
N GLN A 54 25.40 -16.36 27.07
CA GLN A 54 25.88 -15.74 28.33
C GLN A 54 25.57 -14.23 28.42
N GLY A 55 25.65 -13.65 29.62
CA GLY A 55 25.25 -12.28 29.95
C GLY A 55 26.03 -11.17 29.23
N HIS A 56 25.35 -10.04 28.97
CA HIS A 56 25.88 -8.86 28.29
C HIS A 56 26.71 -7.99 29.23
N ASP A 57 27.98 -8.33 29.39
CA ASP A 57 28.90 -7.58 30.24
C ASP A 57 29.78 -6.63 29.41
N LEU A 58 29.82 -5.35 29.80
CA LEU A 58 30.65 -4.30 29.20
C LEU A 58 32.15 -4.70 29.04
N PRO A 59 32.77 -5.44 29.98
CA PRO A 59 34.12 -6.01 29.80
C PRO A 59 34.30 -6.87 28.54
N SER A 60 33.32 -7.70 28.20
CA SER A 60 33.38 -8.59 27.02
C SER A 60 33.40 -7.79 25.71
N LEU A 61 32.63 -6.70 25.65
CA LEU A 61 32.66 -5.77 24.53
C LEU A 61 34.02 -5.09 24.40
N HIS A 62 34.58 -4.55 25.49
CA HIS A 62 35.89 -3.91 25.46
C HIS A 62 37.02 -4.89 25.07
N ALA A 63 36.96 -6.13 25.54
CA ALA A 63 37.85 -7.19 25.11
C ALA A 63 37.75 -7.44 23.59
N ALA A 64 36.55 -7.52 23.04
CA ALA A 64 36.34 -7.66 21.59
C ALA A 64 36.84 -6.44 20.79
N LEU A 65 36.52 -5.21 21.23
CA LEU A 65 36.97 -3.97 20.58
C LEU A 65 38.50 -3.81 20.58
N SER A 66 39.17 -4.31 21.62
CA SER A 66 40.64 -4.28 21.71
C SER A 66 41.33 -5.20 20.70
N LYS A 67 40.66 -6.27 20.24
CA LYS A 67 41.17 -7.21 19.24
C LYS A 67 41.08 -6.69 17.80
N ILE A 68 40.23 -5.69 17.53
CA ILE A 68 40.03 -5.17 16.18
C ILE A 68 41.25 -4.37 15.71
N ASN A 69 41.81 -4.79 14.58
CA ASN A 69 42.84 -4.11 13.83
C ASN A 69 42.32 -3.64 12.46
N PRO A 70 42.98 -2.69 11.78
CA PRO A 70 42.59 -2.25 10.45
C PRO A 70 43.13 -3.21 9.36
N ASP A 71 42.83 -4.49 9.44
CA ASP A 71 43.37 -5.59 8.61
C ASP A 71 42.33 -6.28 7.69
N GLY A 72 41.13 -5.71 7.57
CA GLY A 72 40.05 -6.27 6.76
C GLY A 72 40.41 -6.52 5.29
N VAL A 73 40.14 -7.74 4.83
CA VAL A 73 40.42 -8.23 3.46
C VAL A 73 39.14 -8.32 2.62
N LEU A 74 37.98 -8.54 3.26
CA LEU A 74 36.71 -8.70 2.58
C LEU A 74 36.12 -7.36 2.15
N ASP A 75 35.35 -7.40 1.06
CA ASP A 75 34.52 -6.26 0.68
C ASP A 75 33.33 -6.08 1.65
N LEU A 76 32.81 -4.86 1.72
CA LEU A 76 31.71 -4.52 2.60
C LEU A 76 30.43 -5.33 2.27
N GLY A 77 30.18 -5.62 0.98
CA GLY A 77 29.01 -6.39 0.53
C GLY A 77 29.04 -7.82 1.03
N GLU A 78 30.21 -8.46 0.96
CA GLU A 78 30.43 -9.81 1.48
C GLU A 78 30.38 -9.86 3.01
N GLY A 79 30.88 -8.82 3.68
CA GLY A 79 30.75 -8.68 5.13
C GLY A 79 29.30 -8.61 5.60
N ILE A 80 28.46 -7.81 4.93
CA ILE A 80 27.03 -7.70 5.21
C ILE A 80 26.31 -9.03 4.90
N ALA A 81 26.61 -9.66 3.77
CA ALA A 81 26.05 -10.96 3.41
C ALA A 81 26.36 -12.04 4.46
N ASN A 82 27.58 -12.07 5.00
CA ASN A 82 27.95 -12.97 6.10
C ASN A 82 27.19 -12.71 7.40
N ALA A 83 26.92 -11.44 7.74
CA ALA A 83 26.10 -11.10 8.89
C ALA A 83 24.64 -11.56 8.70
N PHE A 84 24.05 -11.29 7.52
CA PHE A 84 22.71 -11.76 7.18
C PHE A 84 22.63 -13.28 7.14
N ARG A 85 23.67 -13.99 6.70
CA ARG A 85 23.73 -15.46 6.73
C ARG A 85 23.51 -16.02 8.13
N ILE A 86 24.19 -15.44 9.13
CA ILE A 86 24.07 -15.89 10.52
C ILE A 86 22.67 -15.58 11.07
N LEU A 87 22.11 -14.42 10.76
CA LEU A 87 20.75 -14.04 11.16
C LEU A 87 19.70 -14.94 10.50
N ASN A 88 19.79 -15.16 9.20
CA ASN A 88 18.89 -16.02 8.43
C ASN A 88 18.92 -17.47 8.93
N LEU A 89 20.11 -18.00 9.21
CA LEU A 89 20.26 -19.33 9.81
C LEU A 89 19.59 -19.40 11.18
N ASN A 90 19.79 -18.39 12.04
CA ASN A 90 19.14 -18.33 13.34
C ASN A 90 17.61 -18.31 13.23
N ARG A 91 17.05 -17.52 12.29
CA ARG A 91 15.60 -17.46 12.05
C ARG A 91 15.04 -18.81 11.62
N PHE A 92 15.73 -19.45 10.71
CA PHE A 92 15.26 -20.70 10.12
C PHE A 92 15.33 -21.84 11.15
N GLN A 93 16.39 -21.96 11.96
CA GLN A 93 16.43 -22.98 13.03
C GLN A 93 15.39 -22.73 14.15
N ALA A 94 15.02 -21.47 14.38
CA ALA A 94 14.08 -21.06 15.43
C ALA A 94 12.62 -21.18 14.98
N ASN A 95 12.39 -21.65 13.74
CA ASN A 95 11.08 -21.79 13.11
C ASN A 95 10.30 -20.47 12.98
N TYR A 96 11.00 -19.35 12.76
CA TYR A 96 10.35 -18.06 12.46
C TYR A 96 9.93 -17.93 10.99
N GLU A 97 10.33 -18.87 10.13
CA GLU A 97 9.98 -18.88 8.72
C GLU A 97 8.87 -19.90 8.44
N THR A 98 7.68 -19.40 8.14
CA THR A 98 6.46 -20.20 7.99
C THR A 98 6.02 -20.33 6.53
N TYR A 99 6.92 -20.75 5.64
CA TYR A 99 6.62 -20.91 4.21
C TYR A 99 5.39 -21.82 3.99
N GLY A 100 4.44 -21.36 3.16
CA GLY A 100 3.18 -22.06 2.90
C GLY A 100 2.10 -21.87 3.97
N MET A 101 2.41 -21.20 5.09
CA MET A 101 1.48 -20.94 6.21
C MET A 101 1.21 -19.43 6.42
N GLY A 102 1.48 -18.61 5.40
CA GLY A 102 1.39 -17.15 5.49
C GLY A 102 2.51 -16.51 6.32
N TRP A 103 2.49 -15.19 6.42
CA TRP A 103 3.46 -14.39 7.17
C TRP A 103 2.87 -14.06 8.54
N ASN A 104 3.54 -14.47 9.62
CA ASN A 104 3.03 -14.24 10.97
C ASN A 104 3.82 -13.12 11.68
N PRO A 105 3.20 -11.96 11.97
CA PRO A 105 3.86 -10.85 12.67
C PRO A 105 4.38 -11.20 14.07
N SER A 106 3.81 -12.20 14.74
CA SER A 106 4.28 -12.62 16.07
C SER A 106 5.57 -13.44 16.05
N LEU A 107 5.93 -14.02 14.90
CA LEU A 107 7.13 -14.83 14.70
C LEU A 107 8.26 -13.98 14.12
N ALA A 108 8.61 -12.93 14.85
CA ALA A 108 9.66 -11.99 14.48
C ALA A 108 10.75 -11.89 15.56
N GLU A 109 12.00 -11.81 15.10
CA GLU A 109 13.18 -11.59 15.92
C GLU A 109 13.90 -10.37 15.34
N HIS A 110 13.51 -9.20 15.83
CA HIS A 110 14.00 -7.90 15.41
C HIS A 110 15.54 -7.81 15.49
N ALA A 111 16.18 -7.53 14.35
CA ALA A 111 17.63 -7.40 14.26
C ALA A 111 18.03 -6.08 13.59
N VAL A 112 18.94 -5.33 14.22
CA VAL A 112 19.50 -4.11 13.63
C VAL A 112 20.99 -4.33 13.33
N VAL A 113 21.35 -4.20 12.06
CA VAL A 113 22.73 -4.25 11.59
C VAL A 113 23.22 -2.82 11.40
N VAL A 114 24.21 -2.41 12.20
CA VAL A 114 24.84 -1.08 12.08
C VAL A 114 26.18 -1.24 11.37
N VAL A 115 26.29 -0.65 10.18
CA VAL A 115 27.51 -0.67 9.37
C VAL A 115 28.26 0.64 9.58
N ILE A 116 29.48 0.56 10.11
CA ILE A 116 30.35 1.72 10.28
C ILE A 116 31.45 1.65 9.22
N THR A 117 31.49 2.62 8.30
CA THR A 117 32.46 2.66 7.21
C THR A 117 32.98 4.08 6.96
N HIS A 118 34.10 4.16 6.24
CA HIS A 118 34.62 5.42 5.67
C HIS A 118 34.35 5.51 4.16
N SER A 119 34.24 4.38 3.46
CA SER A 119 34.12 4.36 2.00
C SER A 119 32.66 4.48 1.54
N SER A 120 32.45 5.31 0.53
CA SER A 120 31.26 5.35 -0.32
C SER A 120 31.47 4.46 -1.55
N ALA A 121 32.06 3.27 -1.41
CA ALA A 121 32.25 2.38 -2.57
C ALA A 121 30.88 1.83 -3.04
N SER A 122 30.78 1.46 -4.32
CA SER A 122 29.59 0.76 -4.84
C SER A 122 29.44 -0.57 -4.12
N LEU A 123 28.28 -0.80 -3.51
CA LEU A 123 28.03 -1.93 -2.62
C LEU A 123 27.00 -2.86 -3.26
N VAL A 124 27.38 -4.11 -3.53
CA VAL A 124 26.45 -5.17 -3.94
C VAL A 124 26.52 -6.27 -2.89
N VAL A 125 25.39 -6.59 -2.26
CA VAL A 125 25.30 -7.65 -1.27
C VAL A 125 25.03 -8.97 -1.99
N ASP A 126 25.88 -9.97 -1.80
CA ASP A 126 25.70 -11.29 -2.41
C ASP A 126 24.56 -12.07 -1.71
N GLU A 127 23.42 -12.19 -2.40
CA GLU A 127 22.25 -12.91 -1.93
C GLU A 127 22.50 -14.41 -1.71
N LYS A 128 23.32 -15.03 -2.56
CA LYS A 128 23.60 -16.48 -2.47
C LYS A 128 24.38 -16.79 -1.21
N LEU A 129 25.34 -15.93 -0.86
CA LEU A 129 26.09 -16.04 0.38
C LEU A 129 25.19 -15.80 1.61
N ALA A 130 24.28 -14.82 1.55
CA ALA A 130 23.36 -14.51 2.64
C ALA A 130 22.32 -15.62 2.91
N ASN A 131 21.97 -16.43 1.92
CA ASN A 131 21.00 -17.52 2.04
C ASN A 131 21.63 -18.93 2.11
N LYS A 132 22.95 -19.01 2.33
CA LYS A 132 23.67 -20.29 2.41
C LYS A 132 23.38 -21.03 3.73
N CYS A 133 22.96 -22.29 3.61
CA CYS A 133 22.68 -23.21 4.71
C CYS A 133 23.44 -24.53 4.53
N GLY A 134 24.52 -24.72 5.29
CA GLY A 134 25.46 -25.81 5.00
C GLY A 134 26.16 -25.58 3.66
N ASP A 135 26.14 -26.58 2.78
CA ASP A 135 26.65 -26.49 1.41
C ASP A 135 25.61 -26.02 0.40
N ASP A 136 24.32 -26.10 0.75
CA ASP A 136 23.21 -25.71 -0.11
C ASP A 136 22.75 -24.26 0.11
N VAL A 137 22.12 -23.67 -0.90
CA VAL A 137 21.49 -22.34 -0.82
C VAL A 137 19.99 -22.51 -0.64
N LEU A 138 19.44 -21.95 0.44
CA LEU A 138 17.99 -21.92 0.66
C LEU A 138 17.35 -20.93 -0.30
N ALA A 139 17.01 -21.38 -1.51
CA ALA A 139 16.37 -20.59 -2.56
C ALA A 139 14.87 -20.31 -2.28
N LEU A 140 14.46 -20.26 -1.01
CA LEU A 140 13.06 -20.05 -0.60
C LEU A 140 12.68 -18.57 -0.48
N THR A 141 13.67 -17.68 -0.40
CA THR A 141 13.47 -16.22 -0.32
C THR A 141 14.36 -15.51 -1.34
N ILE A 142 13.80 -14.50 -2.00
CA ILE A 142 14.46 -13.58 -2.93
C ILE A 142 15.02 -12.41 -2.12
N GLY A 143 16.31 -12.12 -2.29
CA GLY A 143 17.03 -11.09 -1.55
C GLY A 143 17.81 -11.61 -0.35
N SER A 144 18.68 -10.76 0.19
CA SER A 144 19.62 -11.10 1.27
C SER A 144 19.06 -10.89 2.68
N HIS A 145 18.00 -10.08 2.83
CA HIS A 145 17.45 -9.63 4.11
C HIS A 145 16.04 -10.18 4.35
N ARG A 146 15.52 -10.01 5.56
CA ARG A 146 14.14 -10.35 5.94
C ARG A 146 13.43 -9.11 6.47
N TRP A 147 12.11 -9.15 6.44
CA TRP A 147 11.20 -8.08 6.85
C TRP A 147 11.35 -7.54 8.27
N ASP A 148 12.09 -8.20 9.17
CA ASP A 148 12.35 -7.74 10.54
C ASP A 148 13.82 -7.39 10.78
N TYR A 149 14.57 -7.16 9.71
CA TYR A 149 15.93 -6.63 9.75
C TYR A 149 15.95 -5.15 9.36
N TRP A 150 16.79 -4.37 10.05
CA TRP A 150 17.15 -3.03 9.62
C TRP A 150 18.64 -2.91 9.41
N LEU A 151 19.04 -2.33 8.27
CA LEU A 151 20.41 -1.97 8.00
C LEU A 151 20.57 -0.45 8.17
N GLN A 152 21.35 -0.03 9.14
CA GLN A 152 21.71 1.38 9.32
C GLN A 152 23.16 1.61 8.94
N GLY A 153 23.41 2.67 8.16
CA GLY A 153 24.75 3.06 7.75
C GLY A 153 25.28 4.22 8.58
N ILE A 154 26.54 4.15 9.01
CA ILE A 154 27.26 5.27 9.61
C ILE A 154 28.53 5.50 8.78
N VAL A 155 28.57 6.64 8.09
CA VAL A 155 29.72 7.07 7.29
C VAL A 155 30.53 8.06 8.11
N LEU A 156 31.74 7.68 8.50
CA LEU A 156 32.66 8.56 9.21
C LEU A 156 33.43 9.41 8.20
N HIS A 157 33.10 10.70 8.11
CA HIS A 157 33.76 11.65 7.22
C HIS A 157 34.43 12.78 8.02
N TYR A 158 35.30 12.39 8.96
CA TYR A 158 36.07 13.36 9.74
C TYR A 158 37.26 13.88 8.92
N SER A 159 37.36 15.20 8.81
CA SER A 159 38.50 15.82 8.12
C SER A 159 39.82 15.58 8.86
N GLY A 160 40.91 15.52 8.09
CA GLY A 160 42.28 15.57 8.61
C GLY A 160 42.76 16.98 8.94
N LEU A 161 42.06 18.02 8.46
CA LEU A 161 42.43 19.43 8.59
C LEU A 161 41.33 20.22 9.29
N VAL A 162 41.72 21.13 10.19
CA VAL A 162 40.77 21.95 10.97
C VAL A 162 40.05 22.99 10.11
N GLU A 163 40.70 23.51 9.05
CA GLU A 163 40.18 24.60 8.21
C GLU A 163 38.97 24.22 7.34
N THR A 164 38.74 22.93 7.09
CA THR A 164 37.64 22.45 6.25
C THR A 164 36.33 22.27 7.01
N VAL A 165 36.33 22.41 8.35
CA VAL A 165 35.18 22.07 9.20
C VAL A 165 34.10 23.16 9.18
N ASP A 166 34.46 24.43 8.95
CA ASP A 166 33.53 25.57 9.05
C ASP A 166 32.97 26.07 7.70
N PHE A 167 33.49 25.61 6.56
CA PHE A 167 33.15 26.14 5.21
C PHE A 167 32.51 25.12 4.25
N VAL A 168 32.32 23.87 4.67
CA VAL A 168 31.91 22.77 3.78
C VAL A 168 30.63 22.14 4.33
N ASN A 169 29.58 22.14 3.50
CA ASN A 169 28.36 21.38 3.79
C ASN A 169 28.67 19.87 3.80
N PRO A 170 27.90 19.04 4.54
CA PRO A 170 28.07 17.59 4.50
C PRO A 170 28.06 17.10 3.04
N PRO A 171 28.95 16.18 2.64
CA PRO A 171 28.99 15.69 1.27
C PRO A 171 27.66 14.99 0.91
N GLU A 172 27.14 15.24 -0.29
CA GLU A 172 25.97 14.53 -0.81
C GLU A 172 26.30 13.05 -1.03
N LEU A 173 25.44 12.16 -0.52
CA LEU A 173 25.60 10.71 -0.72
C LEU A 173 24.93 10.29 -2.03
N SER A 174 25.68 9.62 -2.90
CA SER A 174 25.10 9.01 -4.11
C SER A 174 24.27 7.76 -3.78
N GLU A 175 23.17 7.57 -4.51
CA GLU A 175 22.22 6.46 -4.35
C GLU A 175 22.82 5.08 -4.65
N LYS A 176 23.93 5.01 -5.40
CA LYS A 176 24.61 3.75 -5.77
C LYS A 176 25.41 3.13 -4.60
N HIS A 177 25.31 3.70 -3.40
CA HIS A 177 26.08 3.31 -2.23
C HIS A 177 25.20 2.64 -1.16
N LEU A 178 25.69 2.60 0.08
CA LEU A 178 25.02 2.08 1.28
C LEU A 178 23.56 2.59 1.44
N VAL A 179 23.22 3.73 0.84
CA VAL A 179 21.87 4.31 0.80
C VAL A 179 20.83 3.31 0.27
N ARG A 180 21.09 2.66 -0.86
CA ARG A 180 20.11 1.73 -1.47
C ARG A 180 19.87 0.48 -0.61
N PRO A 181 20.89 -0.28 -0.18
CA PRO A 181 20.68 -1.43 0.73
C PRO A 181 20.07 -1.04 2.08
N CYS A 182 20.41 0.14 2.63
CA CYS A 182 19.75 0.66 3.83
C CYS A 182 18.26 0.94 3.56
N ALA A 183 17.94 1.66 2.48
CA ALA A 183 16.57 1.99 2.11
C ALA A 183 15.72 0.74 1.83
N GLU A 184 16.29 -0.31 1.21
CA GLU A 184 15.60 -1.58 0.95
C GLU A 184 15.13 -2.26 2.25
N THR A 185 15.89 -2.12 3.34
CA THR A 185 15.53 -2.59 4.69
C THR A 185 14.77 -1.56 5.54
N GLY A 186 14.44 -0.39 4.98
CA GLY A 186 13.81 0.72 5.71
C GLY A 186 14.73 1.43 6.72
N GLY A 187 16.04 1.24 6.62
CA GLY A 187 17.05 1.89 7.46
C GLY A 187 17.63 3.15 6.83
N ASN A 188 18.28 3.97 7.67
CA ASN A 188 18.85 5.27 7.28
C ASN A 188 20.39 5.23 7.25
N VAL A 189 20.97 6.15 6.49
CA VAL A 189 22.42 6.41 6.50
C VAL A 189 22.70 7.74 7.20
N TYR A 190 23.59 7.71 8.18
CA TYR A 190 24.02 8.86 8.97
C TYR A 190 25.47 9.22 8.63
N VAL A 191 25.75 10.50 8.43
CA VAL A 191 27.08 11.00 8.07
C VAL A 191 27.65 11.77 9.25
N PHE A 192 28.75 11.29 9.80
CA PHE A 192 29.42 11.93 10.92
C PHE A 192 30.53 12.79 10.35
N PHE A 193 30.27 14.10 10.27
CA PHE A 193 31.18 15.08 9.67
C PHE A 193 32.03 15.80 10.73
N ASP A 194 31.44 16.15 11.87
CA ASP A 194 32.10 16.90 12.94
C ASP A 194 32.12 16.11 14.26
N PRO A 195 33.30 15.83 14.85
CA PRO A 195 33.39 15.16 16.14
C PRO A 195 32.72 15.92 17.31
N ARG A 196 32.48 17.23 17.18
CA ARG A 196 31.80 18.05 18.20
C ARG A 196 30.32 17.69 18.35
N ASP A 197 29.70 17.31 17.24
CA ASP A 197 28.28 16.95 17.17
C ASP A 197 27.99 15.48 17.51
N PHE A 198 29.03 14.71 17.83
CA PHE A 198 28.99 13.27 18.11
C PHE A 198 27.84 12.83 19.02
N VAL A 199 27.53 13.57 20.09
CA VAL A 199 26.43 13.19 21.02
C VAL A 199 25.07 13.27 20.33
N ARG A 200 24.83 14.36 19.59
CA ARG A 200 23.59 14.57 18.83
C ARG A 200 23.46 13.53 17.73
N ASP A 201 24.54 13.23 17.04
CA ASP A 201 24.54 12.25 15.95
C ASP A 201 24.26 10.82 16.47
N ILE A 202 24.83 10.44 17.63
CA ILE A 202 24.53 9.17 18.30
C ILE A 202 23.08 9.09 18.78
N GLU A 203 22.54 10.17 19.34
CA GLU A 203 21.12 10.24 19.73
C GLU A 203 20.20 10.07 18.53
N SER A 204 20.54 10.69 17.38
CA SER A 204 19.83 10.52 16.11
C SER A 204 19.83 9.06 15.65
N VAL A 205 21.00 8.41 15.61
CA VAL A 205 21.09 6.97 15.28
C VAL A 205 20.24 6.13 16.23
N CYS A 206 20.31 6.40 17.54
CA CYS A 206 19.56 5.66 18.55
C CYS A 206 18.04 5.88 18.48
N SER A 207 17.58 6.98 17.88
CA SER A 207 16.17 7.24 17.62
C SER A 207 15.63 6.42 16.42
N GLY A 208 16.53 6.02 15.51
CA GLY A 208 16.23 5.15 14.38
C GLY A 208 16.11 3.67 14.74
N PHE A 209 16.54 3.25 15.94
CA PHE A 209 16.34 1.88 16.44
C PHE A 209 14.89 1.68 16.85
N ARG A 210 14.04 1.36 15.87
CA ARG A 210 12.62 1.06 16.08
C ARG A 210 12.38 -0.45 16.01
N CYS A 211 11.34 -0.89 16.70
CA CYS A 211 10.85 -2.27 16.68
C CYS A 211 9.61 -2.33 15.77
N GLY A 212 9.64 -3.13 14.72
CA GLY A 212 8.57 -3.20 13.73
C GLY A 212 8.84 -4.18 12.59
N LEU A 213 7.95 -4.21 11.61
CA LEU A 213 8.06 -5.09 10.45
C LEU A 213 7.99 -4.24 9.20
N MET A 214 8.91 -4.49 8.28
CA MET A 214 8.96 -3.83 6.98
C MET A 214 8.02 -4.51 6.01
N VAL A 215 7.21 -3.68 5.34
CA VAL A 215 6.22 -4.12 4.38
C VAL A 215 6.31 -3.22 3.15
N ASP A 216 6.15 -3.80 1.98
CA ASP A 216 6.12 -3.08 0.72
C ASP A 216 4.66 -2.70 0.44
N ILE A 217 4.37 -1.40 0.33
CA ILE A 217 3.02 -0.90 0.06
C ILE A 217 2.94 -0.37 -1.36
N VAL A 218 1.90 -0.82 -2.07
CA VAL A 218 1.49 -0.27 -3.36
C VAL A 218 0.18 0.49 -3.18
N ASP A 219 0.18 1.78 -3.50
CA ASP A 219 -1.01 2.64 -3.43
C ASP A 219 -1.87 2.50 -4.70
N ASP A 220 -2.76 1.50 -4.71
CA ASP A 220 -3.71 1.19 -5.80
C ASP A 220 -4.99 2.05 -5.71
N THR A 221 -4.95 3.23 -5.08
CA THR A 221 -6.16 4.07 -4.91
C THR A 221 -6.53 4.92 -6.13
N HIS A 222 -5.62 5.07 -7.12
CA HIS A 222 -5.83 5.85 -8.35
C HIS A 222 -5.28 5.07 -9.56
N ASP A 223 -5.94 5.14 -10.71
CA ASP A 223 -5.78 4.22 -11.85
C ASP A 223 -4.70 4.65 -12.89
N HIS A 224 -3.66 5.36 -12.44
CA HIS A 224 -2.61 5.87 -13.33
C HIS A 224 -1.21 5.32 -12.98
N SER A 225 -0.58 4.66 -13.96
CA SER A 225 0.83 4.20 -14.06
C SER A 225 1.30 3.03 -13.18
N ASP A 226 2.33 2.31 -13.65
CA ASP A 226 3.11 1.32 -12.91
C ASP A 226 3.69 1.97 -11.64
N LYS A 227 2.99 1.80 -10.50
CA LYS A 227 3.42 2.37 -9.23
C LYS A 227 4.42 1.46 -8.53
N GLU A 228 5.61 1.99 -8.28
CA GLU A 228 6.62 1.28 -7.50
C GLU A 228 6.18 1.13 -6.04
N PRO A 229 6.40 -0.04 -5.42
CA PRO A 229 6.13 -0.24 -4.00
C PRO A 229 7.06 0.64 -3.16
N PHE A 230 6.50 1.31 -2.15
CA PHE A 230 7.31 2.04 -1.16
C PHE A 230 7.34 1.28 0.18
N LYS A 231 8.39 1.53 0.95
CA LYS A 231 8.63 0.87 2.23
C LYS A 231 7.77 1.47 3.35
N GLN A 232 7.04 0.64 4.07
CA GLN A 232 6.26 1.02 5.25
C GLN A 232 6.70 0.21 6.47
N LEU A 233 6.98 0.92 7.57
CA LEU A 233 7.24 0.31 8.86
C LEU A 233 5.93 0.10 9.63
N VAL A 234 5.70 -1.15 10.06
CA VAL A 234 4.62 -1.58 10.94
C VAL A 234 5.17 -1.72 12.36
N LEU A 235 4.88 -0.77 13.23
CA LEU A 235 5.44 -0.71 14.58
C LEU A 235 4.89 -1.83 15.48
N GLN A 236 5.80 -2.46 16.20
CA GLN A 236 5.48 -3.38 17.30
C GLN A 236 5.82 -2.73 18.63
N ARG A 237 4.93 -2.87 19.62
CA ARG A 237 5.18 -2.33 20.96
C ARG A 237 6.35 -3.06 21.61
N GLU A 238 7.35 -2.30 22.04
CA GLU A 238 8.49 -2.82 22.80
C GLU A 238 7.99 -3.54 24.06
N ASN A 239 8.53 -4.74 24.34
CA ASN A 239 8.28 -5.55 25.54
C ASN A 239 6.87 -6.14 25.72
N VAL A 240 6.00 -6.10 24.70
CA VAL A 240 4.74 -6.85 24.70
C VAL A 240 4.79 -7.84 23.56
N LYS A 241 4.78 -9.15 23.84
CA LYS A 241 4.50 -10.15 22.80
C LYS A 241 3.13 -9.81 22.23
N VAL A 242 3.11 -9.22 21.04
CA VAL A 242 1.87 -8.96 20.32
C VAL A 242 1.34 -10.33 19.95
N ASN A 243 0.22 -10.73 20.56
CA ASN A 243 -0.47 -11.96 20.20
C ASN A 243 -1.09 -11.76 18.81
N ALA A 244 -0.28 -11.89 17.76
CA ALA A 244 -0.75 -11.91 16.39
C ALA A 244 -1.57 -13.19 16.19
N PHE A 245 -2.83 -13.01 15.86
CA PHE A 245 -3.76 -14.09 15.64
C PHE A 245 -3.86 -14.46 14.16
N TRP A 246 -3.78 -13.46 13.27
CA TRP A 246 -3.98 -13.63 11.83
C TRP A 246 -2.66 -13.44 11.05
N PRO A 247 -2.29 -14.38 10.17
CA PRO A 247 -1.18 -14.17 9.26
C PRO A 247 -1.57 -13.21 8.11
N ILE A 248 -0.58 -12.55 7.51
CA ILE A 248 -0.71 -11.91 6.19
C ILE A 248 -0.62 -13.03 5.13
N PRO A 249 -1.49 -13.04 4.11
CA PRO A 249 -1.55 -14.13 3.15
C PRO A 249 -0.30 -14.21 2.25
N GLU A 250 -0.07 -15.39 1.67
CA GLU A 250 0.99 -15.60 0.68
C GLU A 250 0.68 -14.90 -0.65
N GLY A 251 1.73 -14.58 -1.42
CA GLY A 251 1.61 -14.09 -2.81
C GLY A 251 1.35 -15.19 -3.84
N TYR A 252 0.82 -16.33 -3.40
CA TYR A 252 0.42 -17.49 -4.20
C TYR A 252 -0.61 -18.31 -3.42
N TRP A 253 -1.39 -19.14 -4.10
CA TRP A 253 -2.33 -20.05 -3.45
C TRP A 253 -1.66 -21.39 -3.08
N PRO A 254 -1.53 -21.76 -1.79
CA PRO A 254 -0.98 -23.06 -1.40
C PRO A 254 -2.04 -24.16 -1.58
N GLY A 255 -1.98 -24.84 -2.72
CA GLY A 255 -2.82 -25.99 -3.01
C GLY A 255 -2.49 -27.22 -2.14
N PRO A 256 -3.40 -28.22 -2.09
CA PRO A 256 -3.20 -29.49 -1.37
C PRO A 256 -1.94 -30.26 -1.80
N ASP A 257 -1.51 -30.09 -3.05
CA ASP A 257 -0.39 -30.81 -3.66
C ASP A 257 0.91 -29.98 -3.69
N LEU A 258 0.99 -28.89 -2.92
CA LEU A 258 2.16 -28.02 -2.89
C LEU A 258 3.43 -28.84 -2.57
N SER A 259 4.35 -28.92 -3.53
CA SER A 259 5.71 -29.44 -3.37
C SER A 259 6.69 -28.26 -3.23
N LEU A 260 7.91 -28.52 -2.76
CA LEU A 260 8.97 -27.50 -2.71
C LEU A 260 9.40 -27.01 -4.10
N GLU A 261 9.30 -27.87 -5.12
CA GLU A 261 9.60 -27.51 -6.52
C GLU A 261 8.57 -26.54 -7.12
N ALA A 262 7.32 -26.61 -6.64
CA ALA A 262 6.24 -25.70 -7.06
C ALA A 262 6.19 -24.41 -6.20
N LEU A 263 7.05 -24.28 -5.18
CA LEU A 263 7.07 -23.13 -4.29
C LEU A 263 7.71 -21.93 -4.99
N LEU A 264 6.97 -20.84 -5.10
CA LEU A 264 7.54 -19.57 -5.53
C LEU A 264 8.39 -18.99 -4.39
N PRO A 265 9.64 -18.58 -4.66
CA PRO A 265 10.47 -17.92 -3.67
C PRO A 265 9.79 -16.66 -3.14
N ARG A 266 9.71 -16.52 -1.81
CA ARG A 266 9.08 -15.35 -1.17
C ARG A 266 9.93 -14.09 -1.40
N PRO A 267 9.34 -12.90 -1.59
CA PRO A 267 10.10 -11.65 -1.51
C PRO A 267 10.64 -11.44 -0.09
N SER A 268 11.67 -10.61 0.08
CA SER A 268 12.23 -10.27 1.41
C SER A 268 11.19 -9.60 2.34
N ASN A 269 10.27 -8.82 1.77
CA ASN A 269 9.19 -8.11 2.46
C ASN A 269 7.84 -8.45 1.81
N PRO A 270 6.76 -8.62 2.59
CA PRO A 270 5.43 -8.84 2.02
C PRO A 270 4.93 -7.60 1.27
N CYS A 271 4.33 -7.79 0.10
CA CYS A 271 3.79 -6.71 -0.74
C CYS A 271 2.27 -6.58 -0.52
N ILE A 272 1.85 -5.48 0.09
CA ILE A 272 0.45 -5.13 0.36
C ILE A 272 -0.02 -4.05 -0.60
N HIS A 273 -1.10 -4.35 -1.31
CA HIS A 273 -1.84 -3.41 -2.13
C HIS A 273 -2.92 -2.74 -1.29
N VAL A 274 -2.90 -1.42 -1.21
CA VAL A 274 -3.93 -0.63 -0.53
C VAL A 274 -4.94 -0.17 -1.56
N LEU A 275 -6.17 -0.64 -1.38
CA LEU A 275 -7.30 -0.37 -2.26
C LEU A 275 -7.96 0.97 -1.92
N PRO A 276 -8.80 1.52 -2.83
CA PRO A 276 -9.57 2.71 -2.58
C PRO A 276 -10.38 2.65 -1.26
N PRO A 277 -10.55 3.79 -0.57
CA PRO A 277 -11.25 3.85 0.71
C PRO A 277 -12.70 3.36 0.59
N LYS A 278 -13.18 2.67 1.63
CA LYS A 278 -14.56 2.19 1.80
C LYS A 278 -15.13 2.71 3.13
N GLU A 279 -16.42 3.04 3.14
CA GLU A 279 -17.19 3.35 4.36
C GLU A 279 -18.34 2.34 4.47
N PRO A 280 -18.68 1.73 5.63
CA PRO A 280 -18.08 1.78 6.98
C PRO A 280 -17.15 0.56 7.32
N PRO A 281 -16.44 0.55 8.48
CA PRO A 281 -15.64 -0.61 8.91
C PRO A 281 -16.50 -1.87 9.14
N PRO A 282 -15.94 -3.07 8.92
CA PRO A 282 -16.65 -4.32 9.17
C PRO A 282 -16.97 -4.47 10.66
N LYS A 283 -18.16 -5.02 10.96
CA LYS A 283 -18.57 -5.34 12.32
C LYS A 283 -18.25 -6.80 12.62
N PHE A 284 -17.79 -7.08 13.83
CA PHE A 284 -17.53 -8.44 14.32
C PHE A 284 -18.17 -8.63 15.71
N PRO A 285 -18.50 -9.88 16.09
CA PRO A 285 -18.98 -10.21 17.44
C PRO A 285 -18.00 -9.77 18.53
N GLU A 286 -18.53 -9.52 19.73
CA GLU A 286 -17.70 -9.21 20.90
C GLU A 286 -16.72 -10.35 21.18
N ASN A 287 -15.45 -10.00 21.41
CA ASN A 287 -14.30 -10.91 21.64
C ASN A 287 -13.72 -11.62 20.40
N PHE A 288 -14.18 -11.31 19.18
CA PHE A 288 -13.50 -11.78 17.98
C PHE A 288 -12.07 -11.22 17.91
N PRO A 289 -11.03 -12.05 17.70
CA PRO A 289 -9.65 -11.58 17.67
C PRO A 289 -9.41 -10.70 16.45
N ILE A 290 -8.95 -9.47 16.66
CA ILE A 290 -8.56 -8.52 15.62
C ILE A 290 -7.18 -7.99 15.98
N ASP A 291 -6.22 -8.15 15.07
CA ASP A 291 -4.87 -7.67 15.30
C ASP A 291 -4.75 -6.21 14.85
N ARG A 292 -4.11 -5.38 15.68
CA ARG A 292 -3.94 -3.94 15.43
C ARG A 292 -2.46 -3.58 15.54
N TYR A 293 -1.92 -3.03 14.47
CA TYR A 293 -0.54 -2.54 14.40
C TYR A 293 -0.52 -1.06 14.05
N GLU A 294 0.40 -0.29 14.64
CA GLU A 294 0.58 1.14 14.34
C GLU A 294 1.51 1.30 13.14
N LEU A 295 1.19 2.19 12.20
CA LEU A 295 2.04 2.48 11.05
C LEU A 295 2.88 3.72 11.34
N ASP A 296 4.16 3.67 10.95
CA ASP A 296 5.03 4.84 10.99
C ASP A 296 4.67 5.86 9.89
N SER A 297 5.15 7.09 10.03
CA SER A 297 4.85 8.17 9.09
C SER A 297 5.37 7.87 7.67
N SER A 298 4.48 7.94 6.69
CA SER A 298 4.71 7.69 5.27
C SER A 298 3.72 8.49 4.40
N PRO A 299 3.92 8.57 3.07
CA PRO A 299 2.99 9.24 2.16
C PRO A 299 1.55 8.70 2.26
N LEU A 300 1.39 7.39 2.43
CA LEU A 300 0.07 6.78 2.64
C LEU A 300 -0.55 7.24 3.96
N THR A 301 0.21 7.22 5.06
CA THR A 301 -0.36 7.65 6.35
C THR A 301 -0.74 9.12 6.35
N GLN A 302 0.02 9.98 5.66
CA GLN A 302 -0.30 11.40 5.49
C GLN A 302 -1.63 11.55 4.76
N LYS A 303 -1.81 10.87 3.63
CA LYS A 303 -3.07 10.83 2.87
C LYS A 303 -4.26 10.33 3.69
N ILE A 304 -4.07 9.29 4.51
CA ILE A 304 -5.12 8.79 5.40
C ILE A 304 -5.46 9.82 6.48
N ILE A 305 -4.48 10.50 7.06
CA ILE A 305 -4.68 11.55 8.07
C ILE A 305 -5.37 12.78 7.46
N GLU A 306 -4.99 13.18 6.24
CA GLU A 306 -5.59 14.28 5.48
C GLU A 306 -7.08 14.07 5.19
N SER A 307 -7.51 12.81 4.99
CA SER A 307 -8.93 12.50 4.80
C SER A 307 -9.81 12.84 6.02
N ARG A 308 -9.21 13.01 7.22
CA ARG A 308 -9.85 13.40 8.50
C ARG A 308 -11.12 12.62 8.88
N ASN A 309 -11.37 11.47 8.27
CA ASN A 309 -12.57 10.68 8.53
C ASN A 309 -12.21 9.34 9.20
N PRO A 310 -12.41 9.21 10.53
CA PRO A 310 -12.13 7.96 11.25
C PRO A 310 -13.16 6.85 10.95
N SER A 311 -14.19 7.12 10.14
CA SER A 311 -15.18 6.12 9.71
C SER A 311 -14.79 5.39 8.42
N VAL A 312 -13.78 5.90 7.70
CA VAL A 312 -13.28 5.31 6.46
C VAL A 312 -12.24 4.22 6.77
N VAL A 313 -12.30 3.12 6.03
CA VAL A 313 -11.28 2.08 6.02
C VAL A 313 -10.66 1.95 4.64
N TRP A 314 -9.37 1.68 4.58
CA TRP A 314 -8.61 1.49 3.34
C TRP A 314 -8.22 0.02 3.24
N PRO A 315 -8.94 -0.81 2.46
CA PRO A 315 -8.72 -2.27 2.43
C PRO A 315 -7.33 -2.65 1.93
N CYS A 316 -6.78 -3.73 2.47
CA CYS A 316 -5.44 -4.25 2.17
C CYS A 316 -5.54 -5.65 1.53
N LEU A 317 -4.85 -5.83 0.42
CA LEU A 317 -4.88 -6.98 -0.49
C LEU A 317 -3.44 -7.48 -0.74
N VAL A 318 -3.24 -8.78 -0.93
CA VAL A 318 -2.02 -9.34 -1.54
C VAL A 318 -2.40 -9.93 -2.89
N LYS A 319 -1.71 -9.56 -3.97
CA LYS A 319 -1.99 -10.11 -5.31
C LYS A 319 -1.63 -11.60 -5.37
N ARG A 320 -2.41 -12.39 -6.13
CA ARG A 320 -2.28 -13.85 -6.31
C ARG A 320 -2.47 -14.68 -5.03
N SER A 321 -3.11 -14.12 -4.01
CA SER A 321 -3.37 -14.80 -2.75
C SER A 321 -4.63 -15.68 -2.78
N GLY A 322 -5.52 -15.51 -3.77
CA GLY A 322 -6.76 -16.28 -3.89
C GLY A 322 -6.71 -17.39 -4.95
N LEU A 323 -7.61 -18.39 -4.83
CA LEU A 323 -7.74 -19.48 -5.81
C LEU A 323 -8.32 -19.02 -7.16
N LYS A 324 -9.32 -18.13 -7.12
CA LYS A 324 -10.01 -17.58 -8.30
C LYS A 324 -9.85 -16.06 -8.39
N SER A 325 -10.02 -15.38 -7.25
CA SER A 325 -9.91 -13.94 -7.11
C SER A 325 -9.24 -13.62 -5.78
N ASP A 326 -8.39 -12.59 -5.78
CA ASP A 326 -7.78 -12.11 -4.56
C ASP A 326 -8.80 -11.37 -3.69
N ALA A 327 -8.64 -11.45 -2.36
CA ALA A 327 -9.55 -10.83 -1.43
C ALA A 327 -8.80 -10.06 -0.33
N PRO A 328 -9.39 -8.99 0.22
CA PRO A 328 -8.78 -8.24 1.32
C PRO A 328 -8.64 -9.09 2.59
N PHE A 329 -7.48 -8.99 3.24
CA PHE A 329 -7.19 -9.68 4.52
C PHE A 329 -7.14 -8.69 5.70
N GLY A 330 -7.16 -7.40 5.44
CA GLY A 330 -7.08 -6.36 6.46
C GLY A 330 -7.44 -5.00 5.92
N TYR A 331 -7.31 -3.95 6.74
CA TYR A 331 -7.50 -2.57 6.31
C TYR A 331 -6.69 -1.59 7.16
N CYS A 332 -6.33 -0.44 6.57
CA CYS A 332 -5.79 0.71 7.29
C CYS A 332 -6.92 1.65 7.74
N LYS A 333 -6.81 2.18 8.94
CA LYS A 333 -7.82 3.10 9.51
C LYS A 333 -7.18 4.16 10.39
N LEU A 334 -7.71 5.38 10.34
CA LEU A 334 -7.33 6.48 11.22
C LEU A 334 -7.91 6.28 12.63
N SER A 335 -7.05 6.34 13.64
CA SER A 335 -7.46 6.34 15.06
C SER A 335 -7.93 7.71 15.51
N GLN A 336 -8.59 7.75 16.68
CA GLN A 336 -8.94 9.00 17.36
C GLN A 336 -7.70 9.84 17.70
N ASP A 337 -6.56 9.19 17.96
CA ASP A 337 -5.28 9.85 18.27
C ASP A 337 -4.54 10.39 17.02
N LEU A 338 -5.22 10.48 15.85
CA LEU A 338 -4.63 10.85 14.56
C LEU A 338 -3.45 9.96 14.12
N LYS A 339 -3.41 8.73 14.62
CA LYS A 339 -2.46 7.68 14.22
C LYS A 339 -3.13 6.69 13.28
N VAL A 340 -2.40 6.23 12.27
CA VAL A 340 -2.90 5.22 11.33
C VAL A 340 -2.56 3.83 11.86
N HIS A 341 -3.56 2.94 11.87
CA HIS A 341 -3.36 1.53 12.22
C HIS A 341 -3.70 0.61 11.07
N LEU A 342 -2.88 -0.43 10.90
CA LEU A 342 -3.17 -1.59 10.08
C LEU A 342 -3.91 -2.63 10.94
N TYR A 343 -5.13 -2.95 10.56
CA TYR A 343 -5.93 -4.01 11.14
C TYR A 343 -5.76 -5.28 10.29
N ILE A 344 -5.27 -6.36 10.89
CA ILE A 344 -5.15 -7.67 10.23
C ILE A 344 -6.29 -8.57 10.71
N LEU A 345 -7.00 -9.15 9.75
CA LEU A 345 -8.23 -9.92 9.92
C LEU A 345 -8.13 -11.24 9.14
N PRO A 346 -9.16 -12.11 9.20
CA PRO A 346 -9.24 -13.27 8.32
C PRO A 346 -9.18 -12.88 6.84
N TYR A 347 -8.67 -13.78 6.01
CA TYR A 347 -8.74 -13.63 4.56
C TYR A 347 -10.20 -13.50 4.10
N ASN A 348 -10.52 -12.50 3.27
CA ASN A 348 -11.90 -12.15 2.89
C ASN A 348 -12.80 -11.83 4.10
N TYR A 349 -12.29 -11.00 5.02
CA TYR A 349 -13.01 -10.60 6.24
C TYR A 349 -14.36 -9.94 5.96
N MET A 350 -14.56 -9.32 4.80
CA MET A 350 -15.82 -8.64 4.44
C MET A 350 -16.97 -9.65 4.38
N PHE A 351 -16.78 -10.74 3.63
CA PHE A 351 -17.77 -11.81 3.53
C PHE A 351 -18.04 -12.47 4.89
N LEU A 352 -16.98 -12.73 5.66
CA LEU A 352 -17.13 -13.30 7.00
C LEU A 352 -17.88 -12.35 7.95
N SER A 353 -17.57 -11.05 7.91
CA SER A 353 -18.23 -10.05 8.76
C SER A 353 -19.73 -9.97 8.48
N GLU A 354 -20.13 -10.05 7.20
CA GLU A 354 -21.54 -10.09 6.83
C GLU A 354 -22.24 -11.33 7.40
N LEU A 355 -21.59 -12.48 7.29
CA LEU A 355 -22.11 -13.76 7.75
C LEU A 355 -22.20 -13.86 9.28
N LEU A 356 -21.33 -13.16 10.01
CA LEU A 356 -21.30 -13.14 11.48
C LEU A 356 -22.19 -12.04 12.08
N CYS A 357 -22.31 -10.87 11.45
CA CYS A 357 -23.10 -9.75 11.97
C CYS A 357 -24.56 -9.76 11.53
N LYS A 358 -24.93 -10.49 10.48
CA LYS A 358 -26.33 -10.85 10.21
C LYS A 358 -26.58 -12.20 10.90
N PRO A 359 -26.96 -12.28 12.19
CA PRO A 359 -27.64 -13.48 12.62
C PRO A 359 -28.87 -13.61 11.72
N LEU A 360 -29.01 -14.76 11.07
CA LEU A 360 -30.19 -15.19 10.34
C LEU A 360 -31.35 -15.33 11.35
N LEU A 361 -31.77 -14.20 11.89
CA LEU A 361 -32.74 -13.96 12.92
C LEU A 361 -33.76 -13.03 12.21
N LEU A 362 -34.96 -13.45 11.85
CA LEU A 362 -35.71 -14.64 12.23
C LEU A 362 -37.00 -14.56 11.39
N LEU A 363 -37.27 -15.45 10.44
CA LEU A 363 -38.63 -15.80 10.02
C LEU A 363 -38.63 -17.20 9.37
N VAL A 364 -38.45 -18.22 10.22
CA VAL A 364 -39.29 -19.41 10.05
C VAL A 364 -40.44 -19.18 11.01
N TYR A 365 -41.57 -18.76 10.45
CA TYR A 365 -42.85 -18.82 11.11
C TYR A 365 -43.14 -20.31 11.40
N ASN A 366 -43.13 -20.70 12.67
CA ASN A 366 -43.91 -21.80 13.27
C ASN A 366 -43.65 -21.76 14.79
N ASP A 367 -44.56 -21.18 15.57
CA ASP A 367 -45.77 -21.79 16.14
C ASP A 367 -45.48 -22.60 17.42
N ARG A 368 -45.99 -22.05 18.54
CA ARG A 368 -46.26 -22.66 19.85
C ARG A 368 -45.12 -22.95 20.84
N LEU A 369 -45.50 -22.65 22.08
CA LEU A 369 -44.94 -22.99 23.38
C LEU A 369 -43.75 -22.16 23.86
N GLY A 370 -44.00 -21.47 24.96
CA GLY A 370 -42.98 -20.80 25.75
C GLY A 370 -42.01 -21.78 26.36
N ASP A 371 -40.75 -21.38 26.33
CA ASP A 371 -39.83 -21.57 27.44
C ASP A 371 -38.93 -20.34 27.49
N LEU A 372 -39.14 -19.54 28.54
CA LEU A 372 -38.13 -18.65 29.07
C LEU A 372 -37.05 -19.56 29.66
N ASP A 373 -35.93 -19.73 28.95
CA ASP A 373 -34.57 -19.87 29.52
C ASP A 373 -33.57 -20.39 28.46
N SER A 374 -32.99 -19.48 27.67
CA SER A 374 -31.66 -19.69 27.06
C SER A 374 -31.05 -18.35 26.61
N PRO A 375 -29.99 -17.85 27.26
CA PRO A 375 -29.30 -16.65 26.82
C PRO A 375 -28.30 -16.99 25.70
N TYR A 376 -28.54 -16.43 24.49
CA TYR A 376 -27.62 -16.35 23.33
C TYR A 376 -27.28 -17.63 22.55
N GLY A 377 -28.28 -18.33 22.01
CA GLY A 377 -28.07 -19.36 20.98
C GLY A 377 -28.21 -18.82 19.55
N LEU A 378 -27.12 -18.74 18.78
CA LEU A 378 -27.15 -18.57 17.32
C LEU A 378 -27.88 -19.76 16.68
N ARG A 379 -29.12 -19.57 16.17
CA ARG A 379 -29.79 -20.60 15.36
C ARG A 379 -29.13 -20.65 13.99
N ILE A 380 -28.28 -21.66 13.78
CA ILE A 380 -27.61 -21.93 12.50
C ILE A 380 -28.63 -22.47 11.50
N THR A 381 -28.80 -21.79 10.37
CA THR A 381 -29.65 -22.25 9.26
C THR A 381 -28.83 -23.05 8.24
N GLU A 382 -29.48 -23.91 7.45
CA GLU A 382 -28.83 -24.68 6.38
C GLU A 382 -28.18 -23.75 5.32
N LEU A 383 -28.83 -22.62 5.03
CA LEU A 383 -28.28 -21.56 4.17
C LEU A 383 -26.99 -20.95 4.74
N TRP A 384 -26.92 -20.73 6.05
CA TRP A 384 -25.70 -20.26 6.71
C TRP A 384 -24.57 -21.28 6.58
N ILE A 385 -24.87 -22.57 6.80
CA ILE A 385 -23.88 -23.66 6.67
C ILE A 385 -23.34 -23.71 5.24
N ARG A 386 -24.20 -23.64 4.22
CA ARG A 386 -23.79 -23.66 2.81
C ARG A 386 -22.89 -22.46 2.48
N LYS A 387 -23.25 -21.25 2.92
CA LYS A 387 -22.43 -20.04 2.74
C LYS A 387 -21.09 -20.16 3.48
N MET A 388 -21.07 -20.74 4.67
CA MET A 388 -19.85 -20.99 5.42
C MET A 388 -18.93 -22.01 4.75
N LEU A 389 -19.47 -23.11 4.24
CA LEU A 389 -18.68 -24.09 3.49
C LEU A 389 -18.06 -23.45 2.24
N THR A 390 -18.84 -22.63 1.52
CA THR A 390 -18.34 -21.84 0.37
C THR A 390 -17.19 -20.91 0.79
N TYR A 391 -17.29 -20.26 1.95
CA TYR A 391 -16.22 -19.43 2.49
C TYR A 391 -14.97 -20.25 2.84
N TYR A 392 -15.11 -21.38 3.53
CA TYR A 392 -14.01 -22.27 3.87
C TYR A 392 -13.23 -22.77 2.64
N GLU A 393 -13.92 -23.01 1.53
CA GLU A 393 -13.31 -23.37 0.24
C GLU A 393 -12.61 -22.20 -0.45
N SER A 394 -13.05 -20.96 -0.20
CA SER A 394 -12.51 -19.75 -0.81
C SER A 394 -11.24 -19.20 -0.13
N ILE A 395 -10.95 -19.61 1.10
CA ILE A 395 -9.81 -19.11 1.89
C ILE A 395 -8.65 -20.12 1.92
N PRO A 396 -7.40 -19.66 2.05
CA PRO A 396 -6.27 -20.59 2.17
C PRO A 396 -6.40 -21.48 3.41
N ARG A 397 -6.09 -22.78 3.27
CA ARG A 397 -6.32 -23.79 4.32
C ARG A 397 -5.59 -23.49 5.63
N TYR A 398 -4.44 -22.83 5.57
CA TYR A 398 -3.70 -22.45 6.76
C TYR A 398 -4.43 -21.42 7.64
N TYR A 399 -5.49 -20.73 7.17
CA TYR A 399 -6.35 -19.90 8.01
C TYR A 399 -7.38 -20.70 8.83
N HIS A 400 -7.68 -21.95 8.45
CA HIS A 400 -8.78 -22.74 9.05
C HIS A 400 -8.56 -22.95 10.55
N SER A 401 -7.32 -23.23 10.97
CA SER A 401 -7.01 -23.51 12.37
C SER A 401 -7.15 -22.27 13.28
N GLN A 402 -6.77 -21.10 12.79
CA GLN A 402 -6.94 -19.82 13.47
C GLN A 402 -8.43 -19.45 13.49
N LEU A 403 -9.15 -19.69 12.41
CA LEU A 403 -10.59 -19.42 12.34
C LEU A 403 -11.39 -20.23 13.37
N LEU A 404 -11.09 -21.51 13.55
CA LEU A 404 -11.72 -22.33 14.59
C LEU A 404 -11.43 -21.78 16.00
N LYS A 405 -10.18 -21.43 16.29
CA LYS A 405 -9.80 -20.79 17.57
C LYS A 405 -10.52 -19.45 17.78
N ALA A 406 -10.77 -18.68 16.70
CA ALA A 406 -11.49 -17.42 16.78
C ALA A 406 -12.98 -17.63 17.09
N PHE A 407 -13.59 -18.65 16.50
CA PHE A 407 -14.98 -19.02 16.77
C PHE A 407 -15.17 -19.55 18.20
N GLU A 408 -14.24 -20.37 18.69
CA GLU A 408 -14.22 -20.82 20.09
C GLU A 408 -14.14 -19.63 21.05
N ARG A 409 -13.24 -18.67 20.79
CA ARG A 409 -13.10 -17.45 21.60
C ARG A 409 -14.35 -16.56 21.55
N SER A 410 -15.04 -16.55 20.42
CA SER A 410 -16.25 -15.74 20.18
C SER A 410 -17.55 -16.48 20.55
N ARG A 411 -17.46 -17.69 21.14
CA ARG A 411 -18.60 -18.55 21.53
C ARG A 411 -19.55 -18.91 20.37
N ILE A 412 -19.03 -18.98 19.15
CA ILE A 412 -19.80 -19.44 17.98
C ILE A 412 -19.74 -20.98 17.95
N PRO A 413 -20.87 -21.71 17.77
CA PRO A 413 -20.84 -23.17 17.76
C PRO A 413 -19.96 -23.70 16.62
N ASN A 414 -19.09 -24.67 16.92
CA ASN A 414 -18.24 -25.34 15.92
C ASN A 414 -19.09 -26.27 15.04
N VAL A 415 -19.78 -25.73 14.05
CA VAL A 415 -20.61 -26.51 13.10
C VAL A 415 -19.76 -27.30 12.11
N ILE A 416 -18.61 -26.74 11.75
CA ILE A 416 -17.68 -27.34 10.79
C ILE A 416 -16.56 -28.00 11.60
N LYS A 417 -16.61 -29.33 11.73
CA LYS A 417 -15.45 -30.10 12.16
C LYS A 417 -14.42 -30.00 11.05
N SER A 418 -13.22 -29.49 11.34
CA SER A 418 -12.13 -29.64 10.38
C SER A 418 -11.92 -31.14 10.20
N ASP A 419 -12.24 -31.68 9.03
CA ASP A 419 -11.56 -32.90 8.57
C ASP A 419 -10.08 -32.64 8.85
N GLY A 420 -9.38 -33.55 9.54
CA GLY A 420 -7.98 -33.43 9.92
C GLY A 420 -6.99 -33.37 8.74
N LYS A 421 -7.43 -32.89 7.57
CA LYS A 421 -6.64 -32.54 6.41
C LYS A 421 -5.67 -31.44 6.82
N GLN A 422 -4.39 -31.80 6.93
CA GLN A 422 -3.31 -30.88 7.21
C GLN A 422 -3.38 -29.68 6.25
N ALA A 423 -3.08 -28.49 6.75
CA ALA A 423 -3.10 -27.24 5.98
C ALA A 423 -2.16 -27.31 4.75
N ILE A 424 -1.12 -28.16 4.84
CA ILE A 424 -0.15 -28.42 3.78
C ILE A 424 0.04 -29.94 3.62
N SER A 425 0.48 -30.37 2.44
CA SER A 425 0.87 -31.75 2.15
C SER A 425 1.89 -32.31 3.15
N PHE A 426 1.70 -33.56 3.57
CA PHE A 426 2.63 -34.28 4.43
C PHE A 426 4.05 -34.35 3.85
N LYS A 427 4.17 -34.49 2.52
CA LYS A 427 5.46 -34.51 1.83
C LYS A 427 6.23 -33.20 2.04
N PHE A 428 5.54 -32.07 1.85
CA PHE A 428 6.12 -30.75 2.07
C PHE A 428 6.48 -30.50 3.53
N SER A 429 5.60 -30.91 4.46
CA SER A 429 5.88 -30.78 5.90
C SER A 429 7.15 -31.53 6.31
N ASN A 430 7.35 -32.75 5.84
CA ASN A 430 8.55 -33.53 6.16
C ASN A 430 9.81 -32.91 5.56
N GLU A 431 9.72 -32.42 4.33
CA GLU A 431 10.86 -31.82 3.65
C GLU A 431 11.25 -30.47 4.30
N MET A 432 10.28 -29.66 4.73
CA MET A 432 10.55 -28.47 5.53
C MET A 432 11.17 -28.82 6.89
N GLN A 433 10.71 -29.89 7.54
CA GLN A 433 11.32 -30.39 8.78
C GLN A 433 12.76 -30.90 8.57
N ARG A 434 13.06 -31.51 7.42
CA ARG A 434 14.42 -31.90 7.03
C ARG A 434 15.31 -30.66 6.92
N LEU A 435 14.88 -29.65 6.17
CA LEU A 435 15.60 -28.38 6.03
C LEU A 435 15.81 -27.71 7.39
N HIS A 436 14.80 -27.67 8.27
CA HIS A 436 14.94 -27.09 9.61
C HIS A 436 15.99 -27.82 10.45
N SER A 437 16.04 -29.14 10.34
CA SER A 437 17.03 -29.96 11.03
C SER A 437 18.45 -29.70 10.50
N GLU A 438 18.60 -29.52 9.19
CA GLU A 438 19.87 -29.16 8.55
C GLU A 438 20.35 -27.78 8.94
N ALA A 439 19.45 -26.79 8.96
CA ALA A 439 19.80 -25.45 9.41
C ALA A 439 20.19 -25.41 10.88
N ARG A 440 19.52 -26.19 11.73
CA ARG A 440 19.90 -26.34 13.14
C ARG A 440 21.30 -26.95 13.27
N ALA A 441 21.60 -28.01 12.51
CA ALA A 441 22.94 -28.61 12.49
C ALA A 441 24.01 -27.63 11.98
N ALA A 442 23.72 -26.88 10.92
CA ALA A 442 24.61 -25.87 10.36
C ALA A 442 24.83 -24.70 11.34
N PHE A 443 23.79 -24.29 12.07
CA PHE A 443 23.90 -23.25 13.10
C PHE A 443 24.73 -23.73 14.30
N ASP A 444 24.46 -24.92 14.82
CA ASP A 444 25.23 -25.50 15.93
C ASP A 444 26.72 -25.66 15.54
N HIS A 445 26.98 -26.10 14.30
CA HIS A 445 28.34 -26.16 13.74
C HIS A 445 29.00 -24.77 13.67
N LEU A 446 28.28 -23.74 13.23
CA LEU A 446 28.78 -22.37 13.16
C LEU A 446 29.08 -21.81 14.56
N VAL A 447 28.21 -22.05 15.54
CA VAL A 447 28.43 -21.66 16.94
C VAL A 447 29.66 -22.35 17.53
N ASN A 448 29.88 -23.63 17.21
CA ASN A 448 31.06 -24.38 17.64
C ASN A 448 32.36 -23.80 17.04
N ILE A 449 32.37 -23.47 15.75
CA ILE A 449 33.54 -22.85 15.09
C ILE A 449 33.87 -21.49 15.71
N ILE A 450 32.86 -20.67 16.00
CA ILE A 450 33.13 -19.34 16.58
C ILE A 450 33.61 -19.45 18.03
N SER A 451 33.09 -20.42 18.78
CA SER A 451 33.52 -20.67 20.16
C SER A 451 34.93 -21.24 20.23
N ASN A 452 35.29 -22.12 19.27
CA ASN A 452 36.60 -22.77 19.16
C ASN A 452 37.18 -22.54 17.75
N PRO A 453 37.71 -21.34 17.46
CA PRO A 453 38.26 -21.05 16.15
C PRO A 453 39.43 -22.00 15.84
N PRO A 454 39.48 -22.61 14.64
CA PRO A 454 40.61 -23.45 14.25
C PRO A 454 41.88 -22.61 14.24
N GLU A 455 42.98 -23.14 14.80
CA GLU A 455 44.26 -22.43 14.78
C GLU A 455 44.68 -22.16 13.32
N PRO A 456 45.15 -20.94 13.01
CA PRO A 456 45.63 -20.64 11.66
C PRO A 456 46.79 -21.58 11.33
N SER A 457 46.67 -22.31 10.23
CA SER A 457 47.74 -23.13 9.68
C SER A 457 48.99 -22.27 9.54
N GLN A 458 50.05 -22.61 10.28
CA GLN A 458 51.31 -21.89 10.23
C GLN A 458 51.77 -21.78 8.78
N SER A 459 51.77 -20.56 8.25
CA SER A 459 52.30 -20.30 6.92
C SER A 459 53.76 -20.74 6.89
N ILE A 460 54.10 -21.73 6.06
CA ILE A 460 55.48 -22.17 5.86
C ILE A 460 56.26 -20.97 5.31
N LEU A 461 57.19 -20.44 6.12
CA LEU A 461 58.13 -19.41 5.72
C LEU A 461 59.09 -20.01 4.67
N ILE A 462 58.83 -19.76 3.40
CA ILE A 462 59.85 -19.98 2.36
C ILE A 462 60.86 -18.82 2.46
N SER A 463 62.03 -19.12 3.02
CA SER A 463 63.16 -18.19 3.10
C SER A 463 63.76 -17.94 1.71
N ARG A 464 63.26 -16.96 0.96
CA ARG A 464 64.02 -16.40 -0.17
C ARG A 464 65.12 -15.48 0.36
N ILE A 465 66.32 -16.04 0.50
CA ILE A 465 67.56 -15.29 0.61
C ILE A 465 67.80 -14.64 -0.76
N THR A 466 67.60 -13.33 -0.85
CA THR A 466 68.24 -12.52 -1.89
C THR A 466 68.77 -11.26 -1.23
N SER A 467 70.07 -11.07 -1.37
CA SER A 467 70.89 -10.00 -0.85
C SER A 467 70.63 -8.66 -1.57
N SER A 468 70.99 -7.58 -0.87
CA SER A 468 71.25 -6.20 -1.33
C SER A 468 70.08 -5.20 -1.25
N GLY A 469 70.24 -4.17 -0.40
CA GLY A 469 69.48 -2.93 -0.46
C GLY A 469 68.93 -2.46 0.88
N LEU A 470 69.70 -1.64 1.61
CA LEU A 470 69.26 -0.90 2.79
C LEU A 470 68.24 0.18 2.38
N MET A 471 66.95 -0.11 2.56
CA MET A 471 65.92 0.86 2.93
C MET A 471 64.89 0.12 3.80
N GLU A 472 64.72 0.56 5.04
CA GLU A 472 63.79 0.01 6.02
C GLU A 472 62.35 0.05 5.49
N ILE A 473 61.90 -1.08 4.94
CA ILE A 473 60.47 -1.38 4.87
C ILE A 473 60.04 -1.60 6.32
N ARG A 474 59.37 -0.60 6.91
CA ARG A 474 58.54 -0.78 8.11
C ARG A 474 57.44 -1.80 7.79
N ARG A 475 57.78 -3.08 7.89
CA ARG A 475 56.80 -4.18 7.85
C ARG A 475 55.95 -4.08 9.11
N PHE A 476 54.70 -3.65 8.95
CA PHE A 476 53.62 -3.90 9.89
C PHE A 476 53.28 -5.39 9.87
N ASN A 477 54.20 -6.23 10.34
CA ASN A 477 53.81 -7.52 10.90
C ASN A 477 53.58 -7.24 12.38
N GLY A 478 52.35 -7.50 12.85
CA GLY A 478 52.07 -7.59 14.26
C GLY A 478 53.06 -8.59 14.85
N ALA A 479 54.09 -8.08 15.53
CA ALA A 479 54.83 -8.89 16.46
C ALA A 479 53.78 -9.36 17.46
N GLU A 480 53.49 -10.66 17.50
CA GLU A 480 53.04 -11.25 18.75
C GLU A 480 53.96 -10.67 19.82
N LYS A 481 53.38 -9.90 20.75
CA LYS A 481 54.06 -9.65 22.02
C LYS A 481 54.28 -11.04 22.58
N GLN A 482 55.46 -11.62 22.33
CA GLN A 482 55.90 -12.80 23.07
C GLN A 482 55.96 -12.33 24.51
N LEU A 483 54.89 -12.64 25.26
CA LEU A 483 54.79 -12.33 26.67
C LEU A 483 56.04 -12.88 27.34
N ALA A 484 56.66 -12.07 28.19
CA ALA A 484 57.81 -12.46 29.00
C ALA A 484 57.58 -13.78 29.78
N ARG A 485 56.33 -14.21 29.93
CA ARG A 485 55.88 -15.53 30.40
C ARG A 485 56.62 -16.70 29.76
N LYS A 486 56.79 -16.71 28.43
CA LYS A 486 57.39 -17.85 27.70
C LYS A 486 58.89 -18.03 27.95
N TRP A 487 59.59 -17.01 28.49
CA TRP A 487 61.03 -17.08 28.76
C TRP A 487 61.39 -17.98 29.94
N TYR A 488 60.45 -18.22 30.86
CA TYR A 488 60.62 -19.13 32.01
C TYR A 488 60.10 -20.55 31.70
N GLU A 489 59.25 -20.71 30.69
CA GLU A 489 58.68 -22.01 30.26
C GLU A 489 59.59 -22.78 29.30
N ASN A 490 60.26 -22.09 28.36
CA ASN A 490 61.12 -22.73 27.37
C ASN A 490 62.38 -21.89 27.09
N ALA A 491 63.54 -22.54 27.24
CA ALA A 491 64.84 -21.91 27.10
C ALA A 491 65.10 -21.32 25.70
N SER A 492 64.46 -21.86 24.66
CA SER A 492 64.61 -21.41 23.27
C SER A 492 64.02 -20.02 23.01
N TYR A 493 63.09 -19.55 23.84
CA TYR A 493 62.48 -18.23 23.71
C TYR A 493 63.30 -17.10 24.34
N ILE A 494 64.39 -17.41 25.05
CA ILE A 494 65.23 -16.41 25.69
C ILE A 494 66.16 -15.79 24.64
N PRO A 495 66.00 -14.50 24.28
CA PRO A 495 66.90 -13.88 23.30
C PRO A 495 68.32 -13.82 23.84
N ARG A 496 69.31 -14.11 22.99
CA ARG A 496 70.73 -14.22 23.37
C ARG A 496 71.27 -12.99 24.11
N SER A 497 70.77 -11.80 23.79
CA SER A 497 71.14 -10.53 24.44
C SER A 497 70.70 -10.42 25.91
N LYS A 498 69.64 -11.14 26.29
CA LYS A 498 69.08 -11.12 27.66
C LYS A 498 69.45 -12.37 28.47
N LEU A 499 70.01 -13.40 27.85
CA LEU A 499 70.35 -14.68 28.47
C LEU A 499 71.18 -14.52 29.76
N ARG A 500 72.23 -13.68 29.74
CA ARG A 500 73.08 -13.42 30.92
C ARG A 500 72.33 -12.81 32.10
N ARG A 501 71.28 -12.01 31.84
CA ARG A 501 70.45 -11.38 32.88
C ARG A 501 69.31 -12.30 33.35
N MET A 502 68.86 -13.22 32.50
CA MET A 502 67.76 -14.14 32.80
C MET A 502 68.23 -15.40 33.54
N LEU A 503 69.43 -15.90 33.26
CA LEU A 503 69.97 -17.13 33.87
C LEU A 503 70.01 -17.09 35.41
N PRO A 504 70.51 -16.02 36.06
CA PRO A 504 70.48 -15.93 37.52
C PRO A 504 69.05 -15.84 38.07
N LYS A 505 68.13 -15.19 37.34
CA LYS A 505 66.73 -15.08 37.74
C LYS A 505 66.00 -16.41 37.62
N LEU A 506 66.28 -17.19 36.58
CA LEU A 506 65.75 -18.54 36.39
C LEU A 506 66.24 -19.47 37.50
N ARG A 507 67.52 -19.37 37.85
CA ARG A 507 68.12 -20.14 38.94
C ARG A 507 67.48 -19.79 40.29
N ASN A 508 67.42 -18.51 40.65
CA ASN A 508 66.81 -18.09 41.90
C ASN A 508 65.31 -18.43 41.96
N ASN A 509 64.59 -18.38 40.83
CA ASN A 509 63.18 -18.79 40.77
C ASN A 509 63.04 -20.31 40.97
N PHE A 510 63.93 -21.10 40.39
CA PHE A 510 63.95 -22.54 40.62
C PHE A 510 64.27 -22.90 42.08
N ASP A 511 65.24 -22.21 42.69
CA ASP A 511 65.60 -22.39 44.10
C ASP A 511 64.40 -22.02 45.02
N ASP A 512 63.71 -20.90 44.75
CA ASP A 512 62.52 -20.49 45.50
C ASP A 512 61.33 -21.47 45.34
N ILE A 513 61.16 -22.10 44.17
CA ILE A 513 60.15 -23.14 43.92
C ILE A 513 60.46 -24.41 44.72
N LEU A 514 61.74 -24.80 44.77
CA LEU A 514 62.18 -25.94 45.57
C LEU A 514 62.00 -25.70 47.08
N ASP A 515 62.09 -24.44 47.53
CA ASP A 515 61.83 -24.03 48.90
C ASP A 515 60.32 -23.90 49.23
N GLY A 516 59.43 -24.26 48.30
CA GLY A 516 57.97 -24.25 48.50
C GLY A 516 57.35 -22.85 48.51
N ILE A 517 58.11 -21.82 48.19
CA ILE A 517 57.63 -20.44 48.08
C ILE A 517 57.14 -20.22 46.65
N GLY A 518 55.91 -20.65 46.38
CA GLY A 518 55.26 -20.36 45.10
C GLY A 518 55.12 -18.85 44.89
N ARG A 519 55.79 -18.29 43.87
CA ARG A 519 55.67 -16.87 43.54
C ARG A 519 54.49 -16.60 42.59
N PRO A 520 53.63 -15.61 42.90
CA PRO A 520 52.60 -15.10 41.97
C PRO A 520 53.11 -13.94 41.09
N MET A 521 54.40 -13.58 41.11
CA MET A 521 54.90 -12.35 40.47
C MET A 521 54.93 -12.35 38.94
N ASP A 522 54.74 -13.49 38.28
CA ASP A 522 54.88 -13.59 36.81
C ASP A 522 53.55 -13.43 36.04
N ASN A 523 52.45 -13.20 36.78
CA ASN A 523 51.16 -12.89 36.18
C ASN A 523 50.97 -11.37 36.10
N GLU A 524 51.33 -10.75 34.97
CA GLU A 524 50.88 -9.38 34.62
C GLU A 524 49.34 -9.22 34.69
N SER A 525 48.59 -10.33 34.66
CA SER A 525 47.15 -10.36 34.93
C SER A 525 46.79 -9.89 36.35
N ILE A 526 47.68 -10.01 37.34
CA ILE A 526 47.45 -9.50 38.70
C ILE A 526 47.49 -7.96 38.72
N HIS A 527 48.31 -7.33 37.88
CA HIS A 527 48.36 -5.87 37.75
C HIS A 527 47.17 -5.29 36.97
N THR A 528 46.38 -6.15 36.33
CA THR A 528 45.16 -5.79 35.61
C THR A 528 43.90 -6.37 36.27
N GLN A 529 44.05 -7.04 37.42
CA GLN A 529 42.98 -7.66 38.17
C GLN A 529 42.12 -6.59 38.86
N THR A 530 40.80 -6.72 38.75
CA THR A 530 39.88 -5.77 39.37
C THR A 530 39.85 -5.96 40.89
N VAL A 531 39.56 -4.89 41.65
CA VAL A 531 39.51 -4.94 43.12
C VAL A 531 38.52 -5.98 43.65
N SER A 532 37.43 -6.25 42.92
CA SER A 532 36.46 -7.30 43.24
C SER A 532 37.02 -8.71 43.13
N GLU A 533 37.98 -8.96 42.23
CA GLU A 533 38.57 -10.28 41.98
C GLU A 533 39.79 -10.56 42.86
N MET A 534 40.38 -9.53 43.48
CA MET A 534 41.53 -9.67 44.39
C MET A 534 41.16 -10.32 45.75
N GLY A 535 39.87 -10.60 45.99
CA GLY A 535 39.37 -11.15 47.24
C GLY A 535 39.23 -10.10 48.36
N ASN A 536 38.67 -10.51 49.49
CA ASN A 536 38.42 -9.61 50.62
C ASN A 536 39.74 -9.30 51.35
N TYR A 537 40.34 -8.13 51.09
CA TYR A 537 41.63 -7.72 51.66
C TYR A 537 41.67 -7.78 53.20
N THR A 538 40.52 -7.65 53.86
CA THR A 538 40.40 -7.85 55.32
C THR A 538 40.83 -9.25 55.74
N ASN A 539 40.39 -10.31 55.04
CA ASN A 539 40.79 -11.68 55.37
C ASN A 539 42.30 -11.89 55.23
N TYR A 540 42.95 -11.26 54.23
CA TYR A 540 44.40 -11.29 54.07
C TYR A 540 45.13 -10.53 55.18
N ARG A 541 44.59 -9.38 55.61
CA ARG A 541 45.12 -8.59 56.73
C ARG A 541 45.00 -9.28 58.09
N PHE A 542 44.03 -10.18 58.26
CA PHE A 542 43.85 -10.97 59.49
C PHE A 542 44.59 -12.32 59.49
N ALA A 543 45.01 -12.84 58.33
CA ALA A 543 45.68 -14.14 58.20
C ALA A 543 47.20 -14.10 58.40
N GLN A 544 47.85 -12.93 58.40
CA GLN A 544 49.27 -12.85 58.75
C GLN A 544 49.45 -12.94 60.29
N PRO A 545 50.34 -13.82 60.80
CA PRO A 545 50.65 -13.85 62.22
C PRO A 545 51.24 -12.49 62.60
N ARG A 546 50.47 -11.72 63.37
CA ARG A 546 50.91 -10.42 63.88
C ARG A 546 52.11 -10.64 64.79
N VAL A 547 53.31 -10.34 64.31
CA VAL A 547 54.32 -9.76 65.20
C VAL A 547 53.69 -8.47 65.70
N ALA A 548 53.42 -8.38 67.00
CA ALA A 548 52.73 -7.24 67.59
C ALA A 548 53.48 -5.95 67.21
N PRO A 549 52.88 -5.04 66.41
CA PRO A 549 53.52 -3.76 66.15
C PRO A 549 53.56 -3.00 67.47
N LEU A 550 54.73 -2.45 67.81
CA LEU A 550 54.89 -1.52 68.93
C LEU A 550 53.85 -0.41 68.80
N ARG A 551 53.20 -0.09 69.93
CA ARG A 551 52.02 0.76 70.07
C ARG A 551 52.22 2.14 69.41
N ASP A 552 51.45 2.44 68.37
CA ASP A 552 51.37 3.79 67.80
C ASP A 552 50.66 4.74 68.79
N LEU A 553 51.30 5.85 69.12
CA LEU A 553 50.93 6.71 70.25
C LEU A 553 49.84 7.76 69.98
N ILE A 554 49.22 7.81 68.80
CA ILE A 554 48.14 8.78 68.53
C ILE A 554 47.09 8.17 67.59
N GLN A 555 45.89 7.90 68.10
CA GLN A 555 44.71 7.58 67.30
C GLN A 555 44.15 8.87 66.67
N ALA A 556 44.10 8.93 65.34
CA ALA A 556 43.31 9.95 64.66
C ALA A 556 41.80 9.60 64.77
N PRO A 557 40.90 10.57 65.05
CA PRO A 557 39.50 10.27 65.28
C PRO A 557 38.79 9.89 63.98
N GLU A 558 38.00 8.83 64.07
CA GLU A 558 37.03 8.43 63.05
C GLU A 558 36.00 9.54 62.87
N ARG A 559 35.93 10.14 61.68
CA ARG A 559 34.93 11.18 61.38
C ARG A 559 33.55 10.54 61.31
N VAL A 560 32.83 10.66 62.43
CA VAL A 560 31.38 10.45 62.51
C VAL A 560 30.70 11.50 61.65
N ASP A 561 29.96 11.04 60.63
CA ASP A 561 29.16 11.87 59.74
C ASP A 561 28.06 12.57 60.56
N THR A 562 28.14 13.90 60.64
CA THR A 562 27.50 14.72 61.70
C THR A 562 26.28 15.52 61.21
N PHE A 563 25.41 14.97 60.37
CA PHE A 563 24.13 15.64 60.06
C PHE A 563 23.00 14.67 59.63
N GLY A 564 22.03 14.37 60.52
CA GLY A 564 20.68 13.92 60.10
C GLY A 564 19.92 12.88 60.94
N ASN A 565 19.18 13.36 61.95
CA ASN A 565 17.98 12.84 62.67
C ASN A 565 18.01 11.46 63.45
N PRO A 566 17.91 11.48 64.80
CA PRO A 566 18.09 10.31 65.68
C PRO A 566 16.79 9.58 66.12
N PHE A 567 15.84 9.32 65.21
CA PHE A 567 14.56 8.65 65.57
C PHE A 567 14.19 7.37 64.80
N HIS A 568 15.12 6.74 64.07
CA HIS A 568 14.89 5.38 63.57
C HIS A 568 16.03 4.44 64.00
N ARG A 569 15.79 3.68 65.07
CA ARG A 569 16.64 2.55 65.47
C ARG A 569 16.52 1.47 64.38
N LYS A 570 17.65 1.05 63.82
CA LYS A 570 17.74 -0.16 63.00
C LYS A 570 17.62 -1.36 63.93
N SER A 571 16.49 -2.05 63.85
CA SER A 571 16.31 -3.37 64.45
C SER A 571 17.07 -4.43 63.64
N ASN A 572 17.73 -5.31 64.39
CA ASN A 572 18.16 -6.66 64.02
C ASN A 572 19.48 -6.78 63.24
N ALA A 573 20.57 -6.59 63.98
CA ALA A 573 21.62 -7.59 63.99
C ALA A 573 21.17 -8.79 64.85
N GLY A 574 21.48 -10.01 64.39
CA GLY A 574 21.32 -11.27 65.13
C GLY A 574 20.14 -12.10 64.62
N PHE A 575 20.38 -13.27 64.05
CA PHE A 575 20.62 -14.53 64.78
C PHE A 575 20.74 -15.69 63.77
N LEU A 576 21.55 -16.69 64.12
CA LEU A 576 21.58 -18.01 63.48
C LEU A 576 20.17 -18.64 63.46
N VAL A 577 19.89 -19.51 62.48
CA VAL A 577 19.54 -20.93 62.68
C VAL A 577 19.38 -21.63 61.32
N ASP A 578 19.80 -22.89 61.35
CA ASP A 578 19.91 -23.91 60.32
C ASP A 578 18.57 -24.67 60.10
N GLU A 579 18.58 -25.56 59.10
CA GLU A 579 17.72 -26.74 58.88
C GLU A 579 16.58 -26.74 57.82
N VAL A 580 16.84 -27.55 56.78
CA VAL A 580 16.08 -28.73 56.27
C VAL A 580 14.75 -28.52 55.49
N SER A 581 14.87 -28.84 54.19
CA SER A 581 14.03 -29.69 53.29
C SER A 581 12.52 -29.83 53.48
N VAL A 582 11.74 -29.61 52.41
CA VAL A 582 10.89 -30.63 51.73
C VAL A 582 10.30 -30.13 50.39
N ASP A 583 10.08 -31.09 49.49
CA ASP A 583 9.73 -31.01 48.07
C ASP A 583 8.25 -30.66 47.72
N ASP A 584 8.12 -30.25 46.45
CA ASP A 584 7.11 -30.62 45.43
C ASP A 584 5.66 -30.07 45.34
N MET A 585 5.43 -29.50 44.14
CA MET A 585 4.27 -29.62 43.22
C MET A 585 2.88 -29.04 43.56
N GLY A 586 2.35 -28.22 42.61
CA GLY A 586 0.90 -28.13 42.36
C GLY A 586 0.35 -26.78 41.90
N PHE A 587 -0.36 -26.77 40.77
CA PHE A 587 -0.81 -25.62 39.98
C PHE A 587 -2.05 -24.86 40.50
N SER A 588 -2.14 -23.59 40.06
CA SER A 588 -3.32 -22.78 39.67
C SER A 588 -4.11 -21.96 40.71
N GLY A 589 -4.38 -20.70 40.35
CA GLY A 589 -5.47 -19.89 40.91
C GLY A 589 -5.13 -18.41 41.16
N SER A 590 -5.59 -17.53 40.25
CA SER A 590 -5.48 -16.07 40.27
C SER A 590 -5.82 -15.36 41.59
N MET A 591 -5.12 -14.25 41.87
CA MET A 591 -5.72 -12.93 42.19
C MET A 591 -4.62 -11.87 42.35
N ALA A 592 -4.85 -10.73 41.71
CA ALA A 592 -4.04 -9.53 41.78
C ALA A 592 -4.13 -8.86 43.16
N PHE A 593 -3.04 -8.27 43.65
CA PHE A 593 -3.11 -7.05 44.47
C PHE A 593 -1.86 -6.18 44.32
N GLN A 594 -2.16 -4.88 44.38
CA GLN A 594 -1.34 -3.71 44.15
C GLN A 594 -0.21 -3.56 45.16
N VAL A 595 0.94 -3.03 44.72
CA VAL A 595 1.80 -2.21 45.58
C VAL A 595 2.28 -1.00 44.80
N HIS A 596 1.84 0.18 45.26
CA HIS A 596 2.34 1.50 44.90
C HIS A 596 3.87 1.58 44.97
N ARG A 597 4.51 2.04 43.90
CA ARG A 597 5.79 2.77 44.01
C ARG A 597 5.61 4.18 43.48
N SER A 598 5.59 5.11 44.41
CA SER A 598 5.59 6.55 44.18
C SER A 598 6.90 7.00 43.50
N ALA A 599 6.73 8.02 42.68
CA ALA A 599 7.76 8.67 41.88
C ALA A 599 8.80 9.41 42.74
N PHE A 600 10.08 9.23 42.42
CA PHE A 600 11.13 10.18 42.77
C PHE A 600 11.74 10.76 41.50
N LYS A 601 11.53 12.07 41.33
CA LYS A 601 12.11 12.91 40.27
C LYS A 601 13.63 13.01 40.44
N PRO A 602 14.45 12.93 39.36
CA PRO A 602 15.85 13.32 39.44
C PRO A 602 15.95 14.85 39.46
N ARG A 603 16.60 15.40 40.50
CA ARG A 603 16.96 16.83 40.57
C ARG A 603 18.13 17.11 39.62
N GLY A 604 17.92 18.04 38.69
CA GLY A 604 18.95 18.55 37.79
C GLY A 604 20.09 19.26 38.52
N ARG A 605 21.31 19.09 38.03
CA ARG A 605 22.47 19.91 38.42
C ARG A 605 22.62 21.07 37.45
N VAL A 606 22.45 22.28 37.97
CA VAL A 606 22.83 23.54 37.30
C VAL A 606 24.36 23.67 37.38
N ARG A 607 25.01 23.94 36.23
CA ARG A 607 26.42 24.31 36.16
C ARG A 607 26.56 25.79 36.54
N GLY A 608 27.24 26.08 37.65
CA GLY A 608 27.68 27.44 38.00
C GLY A 608 29.01 27.80 37.32
N PRO A 609 29.30 29.10 37.14
CA PRO A 609 30.52 29.56 36.48
C PRO A 609 31.74 29.43 37.41
N LEU A 610 32.91 29.13 36.82
CA LEU A 610 34.19 29.16 37.53
C LEU A 610 34.71 30.62 37.60
N PRO A 611 35.25 31.07 38.75
CA PRO A 611 35.81 32.41 38.89
C PRO A 611 37.10 32.62 38.09
N SER A 612 37.26 33.85 37.60
CA SER A 612 38.51 34.41 37.09
C SER A 612 39.54 34.51 38.21
N ASP A 613 40.56 33.64 38.17
CA ASP A 613 41.96 33.90 38.54
C ASP A 613 42.63 32.62 39.04
N PHE A 614 43.22 31.85 38.13
CA PHE A 614 44.37 31.01 38.46
C PHE A 614 45.25 30.83 37.21
N ARG A 615 46.38 31.55 37.18
CA ARG A 615 47.50 31.39 36.24
C ARG A 615 48.62 30.63 36.96
N LEU A 616 49.20 29.60 36.35
CA LEU A 616 50.63 29.27 36.59
C LEU A 616 51.31 28.74 35.31
N TYR A 617 52.08 29.66 34.73
CA TYR A 617 53.39 29.55 34.08
C TYR A 617 53.75 28.46 33.07
N VAL A 618 54.06 28.97 31.88
CA VAL A 618 54.89 28.44 30.79
C VAL A 618 56.37 28.55 31.15
N SER A 619 57.16 27.54 30.77
CA SER A 619 58.59 27.70 30.45
C SER A 619 58.86 27.19 29.02
N ARG A 620 59.26 28.11 28.13
CA ARG A 620 60.01 27.87 26.87
C ARG A 620 61.52 27.84 27.22
N PRO A 621 62.52 27.90 26.29
CA PRO A 621 62.61 27.64 24.83
C PRO A 621 63.86 26.80 24.44
N ASN A 622 64.06 26.51 23.14
CA ASN A 622 65.26 26.98 22.43
C ASN A 622 65.10 26.95 20.90
N SER A 623 65.33 28.12 20.32
CA SER A 623 65.47 28.51 18.90
C SER A 623 66.78 27.98 18.28
N SER A 624 66.94 27.85 16.96
CA SER A 624 67.30 28.99 16.07
C SER A 624 67.53 28.48 14.62
N THR A 625 66.95 29.18 13.62
CA THR A 625 67.61 29.94 12.51
C THR A 625 68.12 29.07 11.35
N SER A 626 67.62 29.14 10.11
CA SER A 626 67.55 30.24 9.11
C SER A 626 68.36 29.83 7.87
N SER A 627 67.74 29.76 6.68
CA SER A 627 68.25 30.32 5.40
C SER A 627 67.47 29.78 4.20
N SER A 628 67.02 30.70 3.35
CA SER A 628 66.86 30.58 1.89
C SER A 628 67.81 31.65 1.28
N PRO A 629 67.94 31.89 -0.05
CA PRO A 629 67.37 31.25 -1.27
C PRO A 629 68.41 31.10 -2.43
N TYR A 630 67.96 30.69 -3.63
CA TYR A 630 68.38 31.10 -5.01
C TYR A 630 68.66 29.98 -6.06
N PRO A 631 68.49 30.27 -7.37
CA PRO A 631 67.73 29.42 -8.31
C PRO A 631 68.44 29.13 -9.67
N ILE A 632 67.68 28.50 -10.59
CA ILE A 632 67.85 28.39 -12.06
C ILE A 632 68.92 27.39 -12.57
N ASP A 633 68.49 26.40 -13.36
CA ASP A 633 69.00 26.26 -14.73
C ASP A 633 68.14 25.37 -15.64
N ASN A 634 67.80 25.94 -16.81
CA ASN A 634 67.34 25.25 -18.00
C ASN A 634 68.56 24.64 -18.71
N LYS A 635 68.50 23.35 -19.11
CA LYS A 635 69.17 22.88 -20.33
C LYS A 635 68.60 21.55 -20.84
N SER A 636 68.55 21.50 -22.16
CA SER A 636 67.82 20.60 -23.05
C SER A 636 68.66 19.42 -23.56
N HIS A 637 67.94 18.39 -24.02
CA HIS A 637 68.29 17.34 -25.01
C HIS A 637 69.20 16.17 -24.59
N ASN A 638 68.65 14.95 -24.58
CA ASN A 638 68.81 14.00 -25.71
C ASN A 638 67.83 12.81 -25.59
N LEU A 639 67.15 12.52 -26.71
CA LEU A 639 66.40 11.29 -27.06
C LEU A 639 67.38 10.09 -27.20
N PRO A 640 66.95 8.80 -27.24
CA PRO A 640 65.70 8.30 -27.84
C PRO A 640 64.95 7.26 -26.99
N ASP A 641 63.68 6.97 -27.32
CA ASP A 641 63.25 5.57 -27.34
C ASP A 641 61.95 5.33 -28.12
N LEU A 642 62.02 4.27 -28.90
CA LEU A 642 61.01 3.69 -29.77
C LEU A 642 60.10 2.74 -28.98
N ASN A 643 58.82 2.75 -29.37
CA ASN A 643 57.85 1.63 -29.38
C ASN A 643 57.39 0.94 -28.08
N GLY A 644 56.06 0.87 -27.96
CA GLY A 644 55.30 -0.10 -27.15
C GLY A 644 54.85 0.47 -25.81
N HIS A 645 53.61 0.35 -25.32
CA HIS A 645 52.47 -0.47 -25.71
C HIS A 645 51.19 0.21 -25.19
N HIS A 646 50.27 0.49 -26.10
CA HIS A 646 48.84 0.56 -25.78
C HIS A 646 48.36 -0.86 -25.45
N MET A 647 47.74 -1.04 -24.28
CA MET A 647 46.87 -2.17 -23.96
C MET A 647 45.43 -1.87 -24.42
N PRO A 648 44.61 -2.90 -24.67
CA PRO A 648 43.63 -2.94 -25.74
C PRO A 648 42.20 -2.63 -25.30
N VAL A 649 41.43 -2.32 -26.34
CA VAL A 649 39.98 -2.23 -26.48
C VAL A 649 39.28 -3.48 -25.92
N LEU A 650 38.20 -3.27 -25.15
CA LEU A 650 37.17 -4.29 -24.92
C LEU A 650 36.02 -4.07 -25.90
N ASP A 651 35.69 -5.15 -26.57
CA ASP A 651 34.90 -5.26 -27.78
C ASP A 651 33.40 -5.03 -27.57
N LYS A 652 32.77 -4.53 -28.62
CA LYS A 652 31.33 -4.39 -28.80
C LYS A 652 30.80 -5.70 -29.37
N SER A 653 29.78 -6.29 -28.74
CA SER A 653 28.80 -7.10 -29.47
C SER A 653 27.66 -7.53 -28.54
N LEU A 654 26.52 -6.85 -28.65
CA LEU A 654 25.20 -7.47 -28.81
C LEU A 654 24.20 -6.38 -29.21
N HIS A 655 23.90 -6.35 -30.51
CA HIS A 655 22.56 -6.25 -31.11
C HIS A 655 22.65 -5.62 -32.51
N SER A 656 22.76 -6.49 -33.52
CA SER A 656 22.27 -6.28 -34.87
C SER A 656 21.95 -7.63 -35.47
N GLU A 657 20.67 -7.99 -35.50
CA GLU A 657 20.09 -8.72 -36.62
C GLU A 657 18.75 -8.05 -36.94
N LEU A 658 18.75 -7.26 -38.00
CA LEU A 658 17.90 -7.45 -39.18
C LEU A 658 18.20 -6.29 -40.14
N ASN A 659 18.98 -6.61 -41.16
CA ASN A 659 19.27 -5.74 -42.27
C ASN A 659 18.34 -6.12 -43.44
N GLY A 660 17.79 -5.11 -44.11
CA GLY A 660 16.94 -5.27 -45.28
C GLY A 660 17.04 -4.04 -46.20
N GLY A 661 18.25 -3.82 -46.72
CA GLY A 661 18.61 -3.22 -48.03
C GLY A 661 17.84 -2.01 -48.59
N GLY A 662 18.59 -0.97 -48.99
CA GLY A 662 18.30 -0.25 -50.22
C GLY A 662 18.67 1.23 -50.29
N VAL A 663 19.78 1.49 -51.00
CA VAL A 663 20.07 2.68 -51.83
C VAL A 663 20.64 3.94 -51.16
N SER A 664 21.88 4.23 -51.58
CA SER A 664 22.69 5.42 -51.34
C SER A 664 22.06 6.70 -51.90
N ALA A 665 22.01 7.77 -51.10
CA ALA A 665 21.89 9.14 -51.57
C ALA A 665 22.76 10.06 -50.69
N ASP A 666 23.61 10.85 -51.34
CA ASP A 666 24.56 11.77 -50.74
C ASP A 666 23.87 12.77 -49.78
N PHE A 667 24.29 12.77 -48.51
CA PHE A 667 23.81 13.73 -47.52
C PHE A 667 24.83 14.86 -47.37
N TYR A 668 24.49 16.05 -47.88
CA TYR A 668 25.13 17.30 -47.47
C TYR A 668 24.69 17.64 -46.02
N PRO A 669 25.60 18.08 -45.13
CA PRO A 669 25.23 18.41 -43.75
C PRO A 669 24.29 19.61 -43.71
N SER A 670 23.23 19.51 -42.89
CA SER A 670 22.24 20.57 -42.70
C SER A 670 22.88 21.81 -42.06
N GLN A 671 22.36 23.01 -42.38
CA GLN A 671 22.86 24.31 -41.88
C GLN A 671 22.97 24.39 -40.34
N GLU A 672 22.21 23.58 -39.60
CA GLU A 672 22.25 23.53 -38.14
C GLU A 672 23.48 22.78 -37.61
N GLU A 673 23.98 21.77 -38.33
CA GLU A 673 25.16 21.01 -37.90
C GLU A 673 26.45 21.84 -38.08
N SER A 674 26.51 22.67 -39.12
CA SER A 674 27.62 23.63 -39.31
C SER A 674 27.58 24.77 -38.27
N ALA A 675 26.39 25.28 -37.94
CA ALA A 675 26.25 26.30 -36.90
C ALA A 675 26.63 25.76 -35.52
N PHE A 676 26.27 24.50 -35.20
CA PHE A 676 26.64 23.86 -33.95
C PHE A 676 28.17 23.69 -33.83
N LYS A 677 28.83 23.19 -34.87
CA LYS A 677 30.30 23.03 -34.88
C LYS A 677 31.02 24.37 -34.71
N THR A 678 30.52 25.42 -35.35
CA THR A 678 31.09 26.78 -35.24
C THR A 678 30.89 27.36 -33.83
N ASN A 679 29.70 27.21 -33.25
CA ASN A 679 29.39 27.69 -31.90
C ASN A 679 30.21 26.98 -30.82
N VAL A 680 30.50 25.69 -30.97
CA VAL A 680 31.37 24.96 -30.03
C VAL A 680 32.77 25.57 -29.98
N VAL A 681 33.33 25.97 -31.12
CA VAL A 681 34.64 26.64 -31.18
C VAL A 681 34.58 28.01 -30.51
N VAL A 682 33.56 28.81 -30.84
CA VAL A 682 33.36 30.15 -30.26
C VAL A 682 33.14 30.09 -28.75
N VAL A 683 32.38 29.11 -28.24
CA VAL A 683 32.16 28.91 -26.80
C VAL A 683 33.45 28.54 -26.08
N ASN A 684 34.30 27.71 -26.67
CA ASN A 684 35.60 27.38 -26.09
C ASN A 684 36.53 28.61 -26.03
N GLU A 685 36.57 29.43 -27.07
CA GLU A 685 37.32 30.71 -27.06
C GLU A 685 36.79 31.68 -25.99
N LEU A 686 35.46 31.78 -25.84
CA LEU A 686 34.83 32.59 -24.80
C LEU A 686 35.19 32.08 -23.39
N VAL A 687 35.20 30.77 -23.18
CA VAL A 687 35.61 30.14 -21.90
C VAL A 687 37.07 30.43 -21.56
N GLU A 688 37.97 30.40 -22.55
CA GLU A 688 39.38 30.76 -22.33
C GLU A 688 39.54 32.23 -21.91
N ILE A 689 38.80 33.15 -22.53
CA ILE A 689 38.81 34.56 -22.16
C ILE A 689 38.24 34.76 -20.75
N VAL A 690 37.14 34.10 -20.40
CA VAL A 690 36.55 34.14 -19.05
C VAL A 690 37.53 33.60 -17.98
N ARG A 691 38.40 32.65 -18.35
CA ARG A 691 39.47 32.10 -17.49
C ARG A 691 40.69 33.01 -17.36
N SER A 692 40.92 33.92 -18.31
CA SER A 692 42.10 34.78 -18.33
C SER A 692 42.07 35.88 -17.25
N PRO A 693 43.21 36.25 -16.62
CA PRO A 693 43.26 37.23 -15.51
C PRO A 693 42.83 38.64 -15.93
N SER A 694 43.14 39.09 -17.14
CA SER A 694 42.73 40.39 -17.71
C SER A 694 41.80 40.18 -18.90
N ILE A 695 40.55 40.65 -18.79
CA ILE A 695 39.51 40.46 -19.82
C ILE A 695 39.43 41.71 -20.69
N ASP A 696 39.62 41.54 -21.99
CA ASP A 696 39.35 42.58 -23.00
C ASP A 696 37.87 42.51 -23.41
N GLY A 697 37.07 43.46 -22.93
CA GLY A 697 35.63 43.49 -23.19
C GLY A 697 35.27 43.62 -24.67
N SER A 698 36.12 44.24 -25.49
CA SER A 698 35.89 44.40 -26.92
C SER A 698 35.96 43.06 -27.67
N LYS A 699 36.92 42.21 -27.30
CA LYS A 699 37.03 40.83 -27.81
C LYS A 699 35.85 39.97 -27.38
N LEU A 700 35.39 40.09 -26.13
CA LEU A 700 34.24 39.34 -25.63
C LEU A 700 32.98 39.59 -26.46
N TYR A 701 32.65 40.86 -26.73
CA TYR A 701 31.48 41.20 -27.56
C TYR A 701 31.64 40.74 -29.01
N SER A 702 32.83 40.89 -29.60
CA SER A 702 33.08 40.42 -30.97
C SER A 702 32.91 38.90 -31.15
N LEU A 703 33.16 38.12 -30.10
CA LEU A 703 32.98 36.67 -30.10
C LEU A 703 31.53 36.27 -29.84
N LEU A 704 30.81 37.02 -29.02
CA LEU A 704 29.37 36.79 -28.79
C LEU A 704 28.54 37.08 -30.06
N ASP A 705 28.97 38.04 -30.89
CA ASP A 705 28.36 38.34 -32.19
C ASP A 705 28.64 37.26 -33.25
N ARG A 706 29.72 36.47 -33.07
CA ARG A 706 30.09 35.35 -33.95
C ARG A 706 29.28 34.07 -33.71
N LEU A 707 28.40 34.04 -32.69
CA LEU A 707 27.50 32.91 -32.48
C LEU A 707 26.44 32.85 -33.60
N GLU A 708 26.29 31.69 -34.23
CA GLU A 708 25.40 31.45 -35.37
C GLU A 708 24.21 30.53 -34.99
N GLY A 709 23.22 30.40 -35.87
CA GLY A 709 22.06 29.53 -35.64
C GLY A 709 20.88 30.19 -34.93
N SER A 710 19.91 29.37 -34.52
CA SER A 710 18.63 29.81 -33.93
C SER A 710 18.84 30.65 -32.66
N ARG A 711 17.88 31.53 -32.33
CA ARG A 711 17.94 32.34 -31.08
C ARG A 711 18.11 31.45 -29.83
N GLN A 712 17.52 30.25 -29.85
CA GLN A 712 17.68 29.27 -28.79
C GLN A 712 19.12 28.74 -28.68
N ASN A 713 19.76 28.39 -29.80
CA ASN A 713 21.14 27.90 -29.79
C ASN A 713 22.13 28.95 -29.26
N LYS A 714 21.91 30.23 -29.61
CA LYS A 714 22.72 31.33 -29.06
C LYS A 714 22.45 31.52 -27.56
N TYR A 715 21.20 31.44 -27.13
CA TYR A 715 20.82 31.53 -25.72
C TYR A 715 21.49 30.45 -24.86
N ASP A 716 21.52 29.20 -25.35
CA ASP A 716 22.13 28.06 -24.65
C ASP A 716 23.66 28.19 -24.60
N SER A 717 24.27 28.62 -25.70
CA SER A 717 25.72 28.87 -25.79
C SER A 717 26.19 29.94 -24.79
N VAL A 718 25.47 31.06 -24.70
CA VAL A 718 25.77 32.14 -23.74
C VAL A 718 25.56 31.67 -22.29
N SER A 719 24.52 30.85 -22.05
CA SER A 719 24.24 30.30 -20.71
C SER A 719 25.37 29.41 -20.20
N TYR A 720 26.03 28.66 -21.08
CA TYR A 720 27.20 27.86 -20.72
C TYR A 720 28.39 28.73 -20.28
N VAL A 721 28.67 29.81 -21.02
CA VAL A 721 29.75 30.77 -20.68
C VAL A 721 29.45 31.49 -19.36
N MET A 722 28.18 31.81 -19.08
CA MET A 722 27.73 32.40 -17.81
C MET A 722 28.00 31.49 -16.61
N ALA A 723 27.78 30.17 -16.75
CA ALA A 723 28.05 29.20 -15.70
C ALA A 723 29.55 29.17 -15.33
N GLU A 724 30.42 29.29 -16.33
CA GLU A 724 31.88 29.32 -16.10
C GLU A 724 32.34 30.64 -15.45
N ALA A 725 31.72 31.77 -15.79
CA ALA A 725 31.99 33.06 -15.12
C ALA A 725 31.61 33.03 -13.63
N LEU A 726 30.48 32.40 -13.29
CA LEU A 726 30.07 32.15 -11.90
C LEU A 726 31.04 31.21 -11.18
N ARG A 727 31.50 30.14 -11.84
CA ARG A 727 32.47 29.19 -11.28
C ARG A 727 33.78 29.88 -10.85
N LEU A 728 34.19 30.90 -11.59
CA LEU A 728 35.38 31.72 -11.30
C LEU A 728 35.09 32.95 -10.41
N LYS A 729 33.87 33.07 -9.87
CA LYS A 729 33.41 34.19 -9.03
C LYS A 729 33.54 35.58 -9.70
N ARG A 730 33.44 35.66 -11.03
CA ARG A 730 33.47 36.93 -11.79
C ARG A 730 32.06 37.50 -11.96
N VAL A 731 31.54 38.09 -10.88
CA VAL A 731 30.13 38.54 -10.77
C VAL A 731 29.79 39.65 -11.77
N ASP A 732 30.70 40.58 -12.04
CA ASP A 732 30.45 41.69 -12.97
C ASP A 732 30.37 41.22 -14.42
N LEU A 733 31.17 40.23 -14.78
CA LEU A 733 31.11 39.58 -16.10
C LEU A 733 29.82 38.78 -16.27
N PHE A 734 29.37 38.09 -15.22
CA PHE A 734 28.09 37.39 -15.22
C PHE A 734 26.91 38.34 -15.41
N LYS A 735 26.92 39.52 -14.77
CA LYS A 735 25.88 40.56 -14.98
C LYS A 735 25.85 41.05 -16.43
N LEU A 736 27.02 41.31 -17.03
CA LEU A 736 27.14 41.73 -18.42
C LEU A 736 26.62 40.66 -19.40
N LEU A 737 26.98 39.39 -19.18
CA LEU A 737 26.45 38.28 -20.00
C LEU A 737 24.95 38.04 -19.79
N THR A 738 24.43 38.32 -18.59
CA THR A 738 22.98 38.27 -18.30
C THR A 738 22.23 39.33 -19.09
N GLU A 739 22.79 40.55 -19.16
CA GLU A 739 22.25 41.64 -19.97
C GLU A 739 22.32 41.30 -21.47
N TYR A 740 23.41 40.72 -21.96
CA TYR A 740 23.48 40.25 -23.35
C TYR A 740 22.45 39.14 -23.63
N ARG A 741 22.29 38.17 -22.72
CA ARG A 741 21.33 37.07 -22.89
C ARG A 741 19.87 37.56 -22.90
N SER A 742 19.53 38.60 -22.14
CA SER A 742 18.16 39.16 -22.15
C SER A 742 17.81 39.80 -23.50
N HIS A 743 18.79 40.32 -24.24
CA HIS A 743 18.58 40.83 -25.61
C HIS A 743 18.30 39.70 -26.63
N ILE A 744 18.62 38.44 -26.32
CA ILE A 744 18.33 37.27 -27.18
C ILE A 744 16.89 36.77 -26.96
N GLY A 745 16.30 36.99 -25.77
CA GLY A 745 15.04 36.38 -25.34
C GLY A 745 13.86 37.36 -25.20
N LEU A 746 13.07 37.52 -26.27
CA LEU A 746 11.66 37.91 -26.18
C LEU A 746 10.84 36.98 -27.09
N LEU A 747 9.88 36.25 -26.52
CA LEU A 747 8.82 35.59 -27.30
C LEU A 747 7.44 36.10 -26.83
N PRO A 748 6.54 36.41 -27.79
CA PRO A 748 5.18 36.88 -27.55
C PRO A 748 4.16 35.74 -27.41
N VAL A 749 3.05 36.10 -26.76
CA VAL A 749 1.75 35.40 -26.74
C VAL A 749 1.21 35.27 -28.16
N ALA A 750 0.66 34.11 -28.56
CA ALA A 750 -0.07 33.96 -29.82
C ALA A 750 -1.29 33.03 -29.69
N GLU A 751 -2.44 33.63 -30.00
CA GLU A 751 -3.77 33.07 -30.24
C GLU A 751 -3.81 32.17 -31.49
N GLY A 752 -4.81 31.29 -31.57
CA GLY A 752 -4.90 30.23 -32.57
C GLY A 752 -5.41 30.61 -33.96
N ARG A 753 -5.42 29.63 -34.88
CA ARG A 753 -6.37 29.50 -36.00
C ARG A 753 -6.39 28.08 -36.61
N VAL A 754 -7.58 27.73 -37.09
CA VAL A 754 -8.12 26.43 -37.53
C VAL A 754 -7.93 26.20 -39.04
N ASN A 755 -7.83 24.92 -39.46
CA ASN A 755 -8.30 24.26 -40.69
C ASN A 755 -7.78 22.79 -40.65
N GLY A 756 -8.46 21.67 -40.91
CA GLY A 756 -9.82 21.28 -41.26
C GLY A 756 -9.79 19.77 -41.64
N LEU A 757 -10.79 19.01 -41.18
CA LEU A 757 -11.31 17.71 -41.66
C LEU A 757 -10.42 16.43 -41.66
N ASP A 758 -10.66 15.55 -40.68
CA ASP A 758 -11.21 14.20 -40.95
C ASP A 758 -11.88 13.61 -39.68
N GLN A 759 -13.11 13.14 -39.83
CA GLN A 759 -14.02 12.74 -38.74
C GLN A 759 -13.94 11.25 -38.41
N SER A 760 -13.57 10.94 -37.17
CA SER A 760 -14.04 9.74 -36.45
C SER A 760 -14.67 10.21 -35.13
N ILE A 761 -15.92 9.81 -34.89
CA ILE A 761 -16.77 10.27 -33.79
C ILE A 761 -16.12 9.96 -32.43
N GLN A 762 -15.51 10.98 -31.83
CA GLN A 762 -15.14 11.02 -30.41
C GLN A 762 -16.16 11.86 -29.66
N LEU A 763 -16.69 11.29 -28.58
CA LEU A 763 -17.57 11.95 -27.64
C LEU A 763 -16.82 13.12 -26.97
N VAL A 764 -17.50 14.26 -26.94
CA VAL A 764 -17.03 15.60 -26.58
C VAL A 764 -16.43 15.65 -25.16
N ASN A 765 -15.15 15.97 -25.07
CA ASN A 765 -14.53 16.55 -23.87
C ASN A 765 -14.85 18.05 -23.86
N GLY A 766 -15.70 18.47 -22.92
CA GLY A 766 -15.92 19.89 -22.62
C GLY A 766 -14.69 20.51 -21.98
N SER A 767 -14.34 21.71 -22.44
CA SER A 767 -13.27 22.58 -21.96
C SER A 767 -13.37 22.87 -20.47
N GLY A 768 -12.24 22.70 -19.77
CA GLY A 768 -12.06 23.13 -18.39
C GLY A 768 -12.06 24.65 -18.30
N ASP A 769 -13.20 25.19 -17.88
CA ASP A 769 -13.32 26.38 -17.01
C ASP A 769 -14.73 26.49 -16.36
N GLU A 770 -15.42 25.35 -16.19
CA GLU A 770 -16.68 25.24 -15.42
C GLU A 770 -16.60 24.14 -14.33
N LEU A 771 -15.44 23.96 -13.71
CA LEU A 771 -15.19 22.88 -12.74
C LEU A 771 -15.42 23.27 -11.26
N GLU A 772 -16.18 24.34 -11.01
CA GLU A 772 -16.60 24.75 -9.66
C GLU A 772 -18.12 24.62 -9.38
N TYR A 773 -18.92 24.07 -10.31
CA TYR A 773 -20.39 23.95 -10.14
C TYR A 773 -20.97 22.53 -10.12
N TYR A 774 -20.16 21.47 -10.15
CA TYR A 774 -20.63 20.06 -10.14
C TYR A 774 -20.64 19.40 -8.75
N LEU A 775 -20.90 20.16 -7.69
CA LEU A 775 -21.18 19.59 -6.37
C LEU A 775 -22.70 19.54 -6.17
N ASN A 776 -23.26 18.31 -6.13
CA ASN A 776 -24.59 17.89 -5.63
C ASN A 776 -25.54 17.19 -6.62
N MET A 777 -25.05 16.30 -7.49
CA MET A 777 -25.93 15.36 -8.22
C MET A 777 -26.04 14.04 -7.45
N VAL A 778 -27.26 13.64 -7.10
CA VAL A 778 -27.50 12.56 -6.12
C VAL A 778 -28.71 11.72 -6.51
N LEU A 779 -28.46 10.43 -6.73
CA LEU A 779 -29.49 9.39 -6.69
C LEU A 779 -29.55 8.80 -5.27
N PHE A 780 -30.72 8.84 -4.65
CA PHE A 780 -30.95 8.25 -3.32
C PHE A 780 -31.61 6.87 -3.46
N VAL A 781 -31.04 5.82 -2.89
CA VAL A 781 -31.59 4.45 -2.91
C VAL A 781 -31.56 3.92 -1.48
N CYS A 782 -32.73 3.58 -0.92
CA CYS A 782 -32.85 3.12 0.48
C CYS A 782 -32.10 4.00 1.51
N GLY A 783 -32.09 5.32 1.30
CA GLY A 783 -31.38 6.27 2.17
C GLY A 783 -29.86 6.37 1.94
N ARG A 784 -29.29 5.58 1.03
CA ARG A 784 -27.91 5.71 0.55
C ARG A 784 -27.85 6.67 -0.64
N GLN A 785 -26.77 7.46 -0.73
CA GLN A 785 -26.54 8.38 -1.83
C GLN A 785 -25.52 7.78 -2.81
N PHE A 786 -25.88 7.75 -4.09
CA PHE A 786 -25.05 7.30 -5.20
C PHE A 786 -24.53 8.53 -5.96
N ASN A 787 -23.21 8.56 -6.20
CA ASN A 787 -22.50 9.72 -6.75
C ASN A 787 -22.33 9.60 -8.26
N SER A 788 -22.30 10.74 -8.96
CA SER A 788 -22.33 10.83 -10.41
C SER A 788 -20.99 11.18 -11.07
N SER A 789 -19.86 11.03 -10.36
CA SER A 789 -18.55 11.31 -10.97
C SER A 789 -18.30 10.39 -12.17
N ALA A 790 -17.49 10.87 -13.14
CA ALA A 790 -17.18 10.11 -14.35
C ALA A 790 -16.62 8.70 -14.06
N GLU A 791 -15.84 8.56 -12.99
CA GLU A 791 -15.31 7.27 -12.52
C GLU A 791 -16.40 6.36 -11.94
N HIS A 792 -17.32 6.90 -11.12
CA HIS A 792 -18.44 6.13 -10.58
C HIS A 792 -19.38 5.66 -11.69
N LEU A 793 -19.69 6.52 -12.65
CA LEU A 793 -20.52 6.17 -13.81
C LEU A 793 -19.88 5.06 -14.65
N LYS A 794 -18.56 5.11 -14.87
CA LYS A 794 -17.82 4.05 -15.56
C LYS A 794 -17.90 2.74 -14.77
N ARG A 795 -17.70 2.80 -13.44
CA ARG A 795 -17.80 1.64 -12.55
C ARG A 795 -19.20 1.01 -12.56
N TYR A 796 -20.25 1.81 -12.40
CA TYR A 796 -21.62 1.32 -12.42
C TYR A 796 -21.97 0.67 -13.75
N ARG A 797 -21.52 1.23 -14.88
CA ARG A 797 -21.72 0.61 -16.19
C ARG A 797 -20.97 -0.72 -16.33
N THR A 798 -19.73 -0.81 -15.82
CA THR A 798 -18.96 -2.07 -15.88
C THR A 798 -19.51 -3.16 -14.96
N SER A 799 -20.21 -2.81 -13.89
CA SER A 799 -20.86 -3.75 -12.98
C SER A 799 -22.36 -3.93 -13.26
N ASN A 800 -22.86 -3.49 -14.42
CA ASN A 800 -24.28 -3.57 -14.76
C ASN A 800 -25.21 -2.99 -13.66
N PHE A 801 -24.75 -1.96 -12.96
CA PHE A 801 -25.44 -1.30 -11.85
C PHE A 801 -25.76 -2.22 -10.65
N GLU A 802 -25.10 -3.38 -10.50
CA GLU A 802 -25.35 -4.36 -9.42
C GLU A 802 -25.34 -3.72 -8.02
N GLU A 803 -24.47 -2.75 -7.77
CA GLU A 803 -24.40 -2.04 -6.47
C GLU A 803 -25.71 -1.30 -6.12
N ILE A 804 -26.42 -0.76 -7.11
CA ILE A 804 -27.71 -0.08 -6.92
C ILE A 804 -28.81 -1.11 -6.68
N PHE A 805 -28.81 -2.21 -7.44
CA PHE A 805 -29.79 -3.27 -7.28
C PHE A 805 -29.64 -3.98 -5.94
N ASP A 806 -28.42 -4.27 -5.49
CA ASP A 806 -28.14 -4.88 -4.18
C ASP A 806 -28.59 -3.98 -3.03
N ALA A 807 -28.39 -2.66 -3.15
CA ALA A 807 -28.88 -1.70 -2.17
C ALA A 807 -30.41 -1.68 -2.10
N PHE A 808 -31.10 -1.90 -3.22
CA PHE A 808 -32.57 -1.94 -3.26
C PHE A 808 -33.14 -3.30 -2.80
N MET A 809 -32.43 -4.40 -3.02
CA MET A 809 -32.83 -5.75 -2.59
C MET A 809 -33.11 -5.84 -1.09
N GLU A 810 -32.42 -5.04 -0.27
CA GLU A 810 -32.64 -4.97 1.18
C GLU A 810 -34.00 -4.35 1.57
N CYS A 811 -34.67 -3.66 0.64
CA CYS A 811 -35.93 -2.93 0.86
C CYS A 811 -37.08 -3.42 -0.04
N ASN A 812 -36.86 -4.44 -0.87
CA ASN A 812 -37.83 -4.85 -1.88
C ASN A 812 -39.00 -5.63 -1.28
N ASN A 813 -40.20 -5.07 -1.37
CA ASN A 813 -41.46 -5.71 -0.96
C ASN A 813 -42.47 -5.80 -2.11
N PHE A 814 -42.04 -5.56 -3.35
CA PHE A 814 -42.96 -5.41 -4.49
C PHE A 814 -43.71 -6.71 -4.81
N GLU A 815 -43.06 -7.88 -4.67
CA GLU A 815 -43.67 -9.20 -4.88
C GLU A 815 -44.76 -9.54 -3.85
N GLU A 816 -44.72 -8.94 -2.66
CA GLU A 816 -45.67 -9.19 -1.57
C GLU A 816 -46.96 -8.37 -1.70
N LEU A 817 -47.00 -7.41 -2.64
CA LEU A 817 -48.15 -6.54 -2.87
C LEU A 817 -49.25 -7.25 -3.65
N GLU A 818 -50.51 -6.91 -3.34
CA GLU A 818 -51.68 -7.45 -4.04
C GLU A 818 -51.68 -7.05 -5.52
N VAL A 819 -51.86 -8.05 -6.40
CA VAL A 819 -51.98 -7.84 -7.85
C VAL A 819 -53.33 -7.22 -8.19
N VAL A 820 -53.32 -5.99 -8.70
CA VAL A 820 -54.54 -5.25 -9.09
C VAL A 820 -55.06 -5.77 -10.43
N LYS A 821 -56.35 -6.12 -10.50
CA LYS A 821 -57.01 -6.55 -11.74
C LYS A 821 -57.80 -5.40 -12.34
N ILE A 822 -57.54 -5.09 -13.61
CA ILE A 822 -58.22 -4.02 -14.36
C ILE A 822 -58.93 -4.62 -15.57
N ASN A 823 -60.25 -4.44 -15.62
CA ASN A 823 -61.09 -5.04 -16.67
C ASN A 823 -61.68 -4.02 -17.63
N SER A 824 -61.67 -2.72 -17.27
CA SER A 824 -62.27 -1.64 -18.06
C SER A 824 -61.35 -0.44 -18.19
N SER A 825 -61.31 0.16 -19.38
CA SER A 825 -60.53 1.37 -19.67
C SER A 825 -60.96 2.59 -18.84
N ASN A 826 -62.13 2.51 -18.23
CA ASN A 826 -62.67 3.49 -17.31
C ASN A 826 -61.97 3.51 -15.93
N GLU A 827 -61.28 2.43 -15.56
CA GLU A 827 -60.63 2.30 -14.25
C GLU A 827 -59.20 2.82 -14.25
N ILE A 828 -58.64 3.08 -15.44
CA ILE A 828 -57.21 3.32 -15.63
C ILE A 828 -56.90 4.40 -16.68
N LEU A 829 -55.88 5.21 -16.41
CA LEU A 829 -55.16 5.98 -17.42
C LEU A 829 -54.08 5.06 -17.99
N TYR A 830 -54.43 4.34 -19.07
CA TYR A 830 -53.54 3.37 -19.68
C TYR A 830 -52.55 4.05 -20.62
N VAL A 831 -51.28 3.67 -20.53
CA VAL A 831 -50.18 4.17 -21.39
C VAL A 831 -49.64 2.99 -22.22
N HIS A 832 -49.64 3.11 -23.55
CA HIS A 832 -49.05 2.12 -24.46
C HIS A 832 -47.54 2.29 -24.55
N GLN A 833 -46.87 1.30 -25.16
CA GLN A 833 -45.45 1.38 -25.50
C GLN A 833 -45.15 2.64 -26.32
N ASN A 834 -44.07 3.35 -25.95
CA ASN A 834 -43.65 4.63 -26.53
C ASN A 834 -44.64 5.80 -26.31
N GLU A 835 -45.56 5.66 -25.35
CA GLU A 835 -46.35 6.76 -24.82
C GLU A 835 -45.88 7.13 -23.39
N MET A 836 -46.19 8.37 -23.00
CA MET A 836 -46.12 8.84 -21.63
C MET A 836 -47.35 9.67 -21.26
N ALA A 837 -47.63 9.81 -19.98
CA ALA A 837 -48.62 10.72 -19.45
C ALA A 837 -48.06 11.50 -18.27
N VAL A 838 -48.26 12.82 -18.23
CA VAL A 838 -47.88 13.67 -17.10
C VAL A 838 -49.12 14.34 -16.53
N ALA A 839 -49.43 14.09 -15.25
CA ALA A 839 -50.61 14.63 -14.60
C ALA A 839 -50.26 15.35 -13.30
N LYS A 840 -50.94 16.47 -13.03
CA LYS A 840 -50.76 17.26 -11.80
C LYS A 840 -51.90 17.02 -10.81
N PHE A 841 -51.56 16.92 -9.53
CA PHE A 841 -52.54 16.85 -8.44
C PHE A 841 -53.23 18.21 -8.24
N ASN A 842 -54.49 18.18 -7.84
CA ASN A 842 -55.26 19.38 -7.56
C ASN A 842 -55.01 19.81 -6.09
N TRP A 843 -54.59 21.06 -5.86
CA TRP A 843 -54.32 21.60 -4.51
C TRP A 843 -55.59 21.98 -3.73
N VAL A 844 -56.76 21.84 -4.36
CA VAL A 844 -58.06 22.23 -3.80
C VAL A 844 -58.88 20.97 -3.50
N GLY A 845 -59.11 20.69 -2.21
CA GLY A 845 -60.24 19.93 -1.66
C GLY A 845 -60.53 18.52 -2.21
N LYS A 846 -60.54 17.53 -1.32
CA LYS A 846 -60.68 16.06 -1.48
C LYS A 846 -61.74 15.44 -2.44
N ASN A 847 -62.50 16.15 -3.27
CA ASN A 847 -63.67 15.56 -3.96
C ASN A 847 -63.77 15.72 -5.50
N ASP A 848 -62.73 16.18 -6.22
CA ASP A 848 -62.78 16.27 -7.69
C ASP A 848 -61.55 15.60 -8.33
N SER A 849 -61.59 14.27 -8.56
CA SER A 849 -60.51 13.57 -9.28
C SER A 849 -60.81 13.48 -10.78
N PHE A 850 -60.23 14.38 -11.57
CA PHE A 850 -60.27 14.38 -13.05
C PHE A 850 -59.43 13.26 -13.69
N LEU A 851 -59.07 12.25 -12.89
CA LEU A 851 -58.27 11.11 -13.28
C LEU A 851 -58.96 9.85 -12.76
N PRO A 852 -58.83 8.72 -13.49
CA PRO A 852 -59.21 7.42 -12.97
C PRO A 852 -58.34 7.04 -11.76
N ARG A 853 -58.76 6.04 -10.99
CA ARG A 853 -58.04 5.63 -9.76
C ARG A 853 -56.60 5.18 -10.04
N TYR A 854 -56.38 4.53 -11.17
CA TYR A 854 -55.09 3.95 -11.54
C TYR A 854 -54.51 4.63 -12.78
N ALA A 855 -53.18 4.72 -12.85
CA ALA A 855 -52.45 4.95 -14.09
C ALA A 855 -51.48 3.79 -14.29
N GLY A 856 -51.37 3.22 -15.48
CA GLY A 856 -50.57 2.01 -15.63
C GLY A 856 -50.34 1.56 -17.06
N THR A 857 -49.58 0.47 -17.17
CA THR A 857 -49.21 -0.12 -18.45
C THR A 857 -49.04 -1.63 -18.32
N SER A 858 -49.06 -2.34 -19.45
CA SER A 858 -48.97 -3.81 -19.51
C SER A 858 -48.19 -4.28 -20.74
N GLU A 859 -48.07 -5.61 -20.89
CA GLU A 859 -47.33 -6.28 -21.98
C GLU A 859 -45.84 -5.90 -22.00
N MET A 860 -45.26 -5.62 -20.82
CA MET A 860 -43.84 -5.37 -20.70
C MET A 860 -43.08 -6.70 -20.68
N THR A 861 -42.41 -7.01 -21.79
CA THR A 861 -41.41 -8.09 -21.85
C THR A 861 -40.02 -7.54 -21.56
N THR A 862 -39.34 -6.98 -22.57
CA THR A 862 -38.03 -6.31 -22.43
C THR A 862 -38.17 -4.83 -22.04
N CYS A 863 -39.36 -4.28 -22.21
CA CYS A 863 -39.72 -2.89 -21.93
C CYS A 863 -39.74 -2.59 -20.42
N HIS A 864 -39.65 -1.31 -20.06
CA HIS A 864 -39.72 -0.84 -18.66
C HIS A 864 -40.76 0.27 -18.51
N ALA A 865 -41.61 0.16 -17.49
CA ALA A 865 -42.40 1.26 -16.99
C ALA A 865 -41.54 2.12 -16.06
N VAL A 866 -41.51 3.43 -16.31
CA VAL A 866 -40.91 4.41 -15.41
C VAL A 866 -41.99 5.37 -14.94
N ILE A 867 -42.14 5.48 -13.62
CA ILE A 867 -43.08 6.40 -12.98
C ILE A 867 -42.28 7.37 -12.12
N LEU A 868 -42.46 8.68 -12.34
CA LEU A 868 -41.90 9.71 -11.48
C LEU A 868 -43.01 10.39 -10.70
N THR A 869 -42.86 10.50 -9.39
CA THR A 869 -43.80 11.20 -8.52
C THR A 869 -43.12 12.38 -7.82
N SER A 870 -43.90 13.42 -7.58
CA SER A 870 -43.48 14.70 -7.01
C SER A 870 -44.54 15.20 -6.03
N SER A 871 -44.29 16.35 -5.39
CA SER A 871 -45.28 16.97 -4.51
C SER A 871 -46.54 17.46 -5.25
N ILE A 872 -46.45 17.71 -6.56
CA ILE A 872 -47.51 18.34 -7.37
C ILE A 872 -48.11 17.44 -8.43
N GLY A 873 -47.68 16.18 -8.55
CA GLY A 873 -48.19 15.27 -9.58
C GLY A 873 -47.32 14.05 -9.81
N PHE A 874 -47.66 13.30 -10.86
CA PHE A 874 -46.93 12.13 -11.32
C PHE A 874 -46.79 12.11 -12.84
N SER A 875 -45.86 11.30 -13.31
CA SER A 875 -45.70 10.95 -14.72
C SER A 875 -45.47 9.45 -14.83
N ILE A 876 -45.93 8.85 -15.93
CA ILE A 876 -45.72 7.43 -16.24
C ILE A 876 -45.36 7.32 -17.72
N GLY A 877 -44.36 6.52 -18.04
CA GLY A 877 -43.95 6.22 -19.41
C GLY A 877 -43.63 4.74 -19.60
N HIS A 878 -43.93 4.21 -20.78
CA HIS A 878 -43.57 2.86 -21.17
C HIS A 878 -42.41 2.92 -22.17
N LEU A 879 -41.20 2.70 -21.68
CA LEU A 879 -39.96 2.76 -22.44
C LEU A 879 -39.62 1.39 -23.03
N ASP A 880 -39.16 1.37 -24.28
CA ASP A 880 -38.80 0.13 -24.99
C ASP A 880 -37.31 0.04 -25.39
N GLY A 881 -36.54 1.11 -25.16
CA GLY A 881 -35.10 1.14 -25.41
C GLY A 881 -34.71 1.31 -26.88
N SER A 882 -35.68 1.52 -27.77
CA SER A 882 -35.45 1.72 -29.21
C SER A 882 -34.61 2.96 -29.53
N CYS A 883 -34.72 4.02 -28.71
CA CYS A 883 -34.07 5.30 -28.91
C CYS A 883 -33.77 6.00 -27.56
N TYR A 884 -32.52 6.46 -27.38
CA TYR A 884 -32.12 7.13 -26.14
C TYR A 884 -32.80 8.50 -25.99
N GLU A 885 -33.04 9.19 -27.09
CA GLU A 885 -33.73 10.48 -27.12
C GLU A 885 -35.16 10.36 -26.57
N ALA A 886 -35.89 9.29 -26.86
CA ALA A 886 -37.22 9.06 -26.29
C ALA A 886 -37.16 8.86 -24.76
N THR A 887 -36.12 8.19 -24.26
CA THR A 887 -35.87 8.02 -22.81
C THR A 887 -35.55 9.36 -22.15
N ARG A 888 -34.68 10.16 -22.78
CA ARG A 888 -34.32 11.51 -22.32
C ARG A 888 -35.55 12.44 -22.30
N ASP A 889 -36.34 12.44 -23.38
CA ASP A 889 -37.55 13.24 -23.54
C ASP A 889 -38.57 12.93 -22.43
N PHE A 890 -38.76 11.66 -22.06
CA PHE A 890 -39.60 11.28 -20.93
C PHE A 890 -39.20 12.01 -19.65
N PHE A 891 -37.92 11.96 -19.28
CA PHE A 891 -37.45 12.59 -18.05
C PHE A 891 -37.48 14.11 -18.11
N GLU A 892 -37.07 14.72 -19.23
CA GLU A 892 -37.06 16.19 -19.39
C GLU A 892 -38.48 16.76 -19.33
N VAL A 893 -39.43 16.15 -20.04
CA VAL A 893 -40.85 16.58 -20.03
C VAL A 893 -41.46 16.36 -18.64
N SER A 894 -41.16 15.24 -18.00
CA SER A 894 -41.70 14.94 -16.66
C SER A 894 -41.17 15.92 -15.61
N VAL A 895 -39.85 16.14 -15.54
CA VAL A 895 -39.26 17.07 -14.57
C VAL A 895 -39.68 18.51 -14.87
N GLY A 896 -39.70 18.93 -16.15
CA GLY A 896 -40.11 20.27 -16.54
C GLY A 896 -41.54 20.62 -16.10
N ASN A 897 -42.44 19.63 -16.08
CA ASN A 897 -43.82 19.83 -15.64
C ASN A 897 -44.03 19.62 -14.13
N LEU A 898 -43.34 18.66 -13.52
CA LEU A 898 -43.56 18.25 -12.12
C LEU A 898 -42.69 18.99 -11.10
N ARG A 899 -41.75 19.84 -11.54
CA ARG A 899 -40.92 20.64 -10.64
C ARG A 899 -41.67 21.84 -10.07
N HIS A 900 -41.87 21.84 -8.76
CA HIS A 900 -42.40 22.94 -7.96
C HIS A 900 -41.29 23.87 -7.44
N ASN A 901 -40.13 23.33 -7.03
CA ASN A 901 -39.02 24.15 -6.51
C ASN A 901 -37.63 23.64 -6.92
N ALA A 902 -36.58 24.44 -6.64
CA ALA A 902 -35.23 24.14 -7.10
C ALA A 902 -34.60 22.89 -6.45
N ASN A 903 -35.06 22.53 -5.25
CA ASN A 903 -34.52 21.44 -4.43
C ASN A 903 -35.43 20.21 -4.37
N GLU A 904 -36.43 20.12 -5.25
CA GLU A 904 -37.37 19.01 -5.25
C GLU A 904 -36.67 17.69 -5.57
N VAL A 905 -37.05 16.65 -4.83
CA VAL A 905 -36.56 15.29 -5.03
C VAL A 905 -37.67 14.49 -5.67
N PHE A 906 -37.42 13.96 -6.86
CA PHE A 906 -38.37 13.14 -7.60
C PHE A 906 -38.27 11.70 -7.16
N ASP A 907 -39.41 11.10 -6.84
CA ASP A 907 -39.50 9.69 -6.52
C ASP A 907 -39.62 8.87 -7.79
N ALA A 908 -38.62 8.02 -8.06
CA ALA A 908 -38.55 7.18 -9.24
C ALA A 908 -38.96 5.75 -8.93
N HIS A 909 -39.82 5.18 -9.78
CA HIS A 909 -40.26 3.80 -9.74
C HIS A 909 -40.04 3.17 -11.11
N ILE A 910 -39.33 2.04 -11.14
CA ILE A 910 -38.93 1.35 -12.38
C ILE A 910 -39.34 -0.11 -12.26
N VAL A 911 -40.16 -0.59 -13.20
CA VAL A 911 -40.67 -1.97 -13.22
C VAL A 911 -40.68 -2.50 -14.66
N GLY A 912 -40.22 -3.73 -14.88
CA GLY A 912 -40.23 -4.37 -16.21
C GLY A 912 -38.90 -4.99 -16.61
N GLY A 913 -38.81 -5.56 -17.80
CA GLY A 913 -37.63 -6.33 -18.22
C GLY A 913 -37.47 -7.66 -17.46
N PHE A 914 -36.59 -8.52 -17.96
CA PHE A 914 -36.19 -9.78 -17.33
C PHE A 914 -34.79 -10.18 -17.82
N LEU A 915 -34.28 -11.38 -17.46
CA LEU A 915 -33.02 -11.89 -18.01
C LEU A 915 -33.23 -12.42 -19.44
N ASP A 916 -33.36 -11.51 -20.40
CA ASP A 916 -33.57 -11.86 -21.81
C ASP A 916 -32.25 -12.20 -22.55
N GLU A 917 -32.31 -13.17 -23.47
CA GLU A 917 -31.13 -13.63 -24.24
C GLU A 917 -30.50 -12.53 -25.12
N GLY A 918 -31.28 -11.53 -25.52
CA GLY A 918 -30.85 -10.42 -26.38
C GLY A 918 -30.17 -9.26 -25.63
N GLY A 919 -30.20 -9.25 -24.30
CA GLY A 919 -29.69 -8.17 -23.47
C GLY A 919 -30.46 -6.84 -23.58
N PHE A 920 -31.66 -6.85 -24.15
CA PHE A 920 -32.47 -5.65 -24.39
C PHE A 920 -32.93 -5.00 -23.07
N SER A 921 -33.34 -5.80 -22.09
CA SER A 921 -33.77 -5.30 -20.78
C SER A 921 -32.62 -4.57 -20.08
N MET A 922 -31.41 -5.14 -20.13
CA MET A 922 -30.22 -4.56 -19.53
C MET A 922 -29.77 -3.28 -20.24
N GLN A 923 -29.88 -3.24 -21.57
CA GLN A 923 -29.56 -2.04 -22.35
C GLN A 923 -30.48 -0.87 -21.99
N LEU A 924 -31.79 -1.10 -21.93
CA LEU A 924 -32.76 -0.07 -21.53
C LEU A 924 -32.55 0.36 -20.06
N MET A 925 -32.31 -0.59 -19.16
CA MET A 925 -31.95 -0.30 -17.77
C MET A 925 -30.73 0.63 -17.67
N SER A 926 -29.68 0.35 -18.46
CA SER A 926 -28.47 1.16 -18.51
C SER A 926 -28.73 2.59 -19.02
N GLN A 927 -29.64 2.77 -19.99
CA GLN A 927 -30.06 4.09 -20.46
C GLN A 927 -30.77 4.87 -19.35
N ILE A 928 -31.73 4.25 -18.66
CA ILE A 928 -32.50 4.85 -17.57
C ILE A 928 -31.58 5.23 -16.40
N MET A 929 -30.74 4.30 -15.94
CA MET A 929 -29.82 4.53 -14.82
C MET A 929 -28.75 5.58 -15.16
N SER A 930 -28.24 5.57 -16.39
CA SER A 930 -27.32 6.62 -16.85
C SER A 930 -27.98 7.99 -16.78
N TYR A 931 -29.24 8.13 -17.19
CA TYR A 931 -29.94 9.41 -17.08
C TYR A 931 -30.12 9.82 -15.62
N LEU A 932 -30.62 8.93 -14.75
CA LEU A 932 -30.85 9.23 -13.33
C LEU A 932 -29.58 9.69 -12.60
N LEU A 933 -28.44 9.10 -12.93
CA LEU A 933 -27.15 9.44 -12.31
C LEU A 933 -26.52 10.70 -12.93
N THR A 934 -26.72 10.99 -14.21
CA THR A 934 -26.12 12.17 -14.88
C THR A 934 -26.99 13.42 -14.84
N SER A 935 -28.24 13.30 -14.42
CA SER A 935 -29.17 14.41 -14.35
C SER A 935 -28.81 15.41 -13.26
N SER A 936 -29.05 16.70 -13.53
CA SER A 936 -28.91 17.78 -12.55
C SER A 936 -30.00 17.80 -11.46
N HIS A 937 -31.01 16.95 -11.60
CA HIS A 937 -32.11 16.82 -10.65
C HIS A 937 -31.85 15.70 -9.64
N LYS A 938 -32.43 15.84 -8.45
CA LYS A 938 -32.30 14.83 -7.39
C LYS A 938 -33.41 13.79 -7.55
N PHE A 939 -33.02 12.52 -7.59
CA PHE A 939 -33.94 11.40 -7.68
C PHE A 939 -33.83 10.51 -6.45
N ARG A 940 -34.96 9.97 -5.99
CA ARG A 940 -35.01 8.94 -4.95
C ARG A 940 -35.69 7.71 -5.53
N LEU A 941 -34.96 6.61 -5.62
CA LEU A 941 -35.47 5.34 -6.13
C LEU A 941 -36.33 4.67 -5.05
N LYS A 942 -37.65 4.64 -5.29
CA LYS A 942 -38.64 4.07 -4.38
C LYS A 942 -39.06 2.65 -4.77
N THR A 943 -39.05 2.32 -6.05
CA THR A 943 -39.35 0.98 -6.55
C THR A 943 -38.37 0.63 -7.65
N LEU A 944 -37.69 -0.50 -7.52
CA LEU A 944 -36.83 -1.08 -8.54
C LEU A 944 -37.17 -2.58 -8.63
N PHE A 945 -37.96 -2.95 -9.63
CA PHE A 945 -38.39 -4.32 -9.85
C PHE A 945 -38.27 -4.69 -11.33
N CYS A 946 -37.04 -4.90 -11.76
CA CYS A 946 -36.68 -4.99 -13.16
C CYS A 946 -35.47 -5.90 -13.40
N TYR A 947 -35.21 -6.25 -14.67
CA TYR A 947 -34.12 -7.14 -15.06
C TYR A 947 -34.16 -8.44 -14.24
N TYR A 948 -33.07 -8.86 -13.56
CA TYR A 948 -33.06 -10.10 -12.79
C TYR A 948 -34.00 -10.11 -11.58
N LEU A 949 -34.43 -8.94 -11.08
CA LEU A 949 -35.42 -8.88 -9.99
C LEU A 949 -36.83 -9.25 -10.47
N ASN A 950 -37.11 -9.08 -11.76
CA ASN A 950 -38.39 -9.43 -12.37
C ASN A 950 -38.28 -10.73 -13.19
N ASP A 951 -37.27 -11.56 -12.97
CA ASP A 951 -37.04 -12.79 -13.74
C ASP A 951 -37.61 -14.04 -13.06
N ARG A 952 -38.23 -14.92 -13.84
CA ARG A 952 -38.65 -16.26 -13.42
C ARG A 952 -38.13 -17.30 -14.40
N GLN A 953 -37.46 -18.33 -13.87
CA GLN A 953 -37.07 -19.51 -14.64
C GLN A 953 -38.20 -20.53 -14.68
N LYS A 954 -38.60 -20.92 -15.90
CA LYS A 954 -39.58 -21.99 -16.14
C LYS A 954 -38.87 -23.19 -16.77
N THR A 955 -39.03 -24.36 -16.15
CA THR A 955 -38.51 -25.62 -16.69
C THR A 955 -39.52 -26.20 -17.68
N GLU A 956 -39.19 -26.25 -18.97
CA GLU A 956 -40.01 -26.97 -19.93
C GLU A 956 -39.71 -28.48 -19.94
N SER A 957 -40.65 -29.26 -20.46
CA SER A 957 -40.62 -30.73 -20.58
C SER A 957 -39.42 -31.28 -21.37
N SER A 958 -38.63 -30.42 -22.01
CA SER A 958 -37.45 -30.72 -22.82
C SER A 958 -36.09 -30.45 -22.12
N SER A 959 -36.08 -30.29 -20.79
CA SER A 959 -34.91 -29.97 -19.96
C SER A 959 -34.19 -28.64 -20.28
N LYS A 960 -34.78 -27.77 -21.11
CA LYS A 960 -34.30 -26.40 -21.35
C LYS A 960 -34.96 -25.44 -20.34
N GLN A 961 -34.16 -24.65 -19.64
CA GLN A 961 -34.63 -23.56 -18.77
C GLN A 961 -34.93 -22.33 -19.63
N VAL A 962 -36.15 -21.79 -19.52
CA VAL A 962 -36.59 -20.60 -20.25
C VAL A 962 -36.88 -19.48 -19.24
N HIS A 963 -36.29 -18.31 -19.46
CA HIS A 963 -36.49 -17.11 -18.64
C HIS A 963 -37.75 -16.36 -19.09
N GLU A 964 -38.54 -15.83 -18.14
CA GLU A 964 -39.70 -14.98 -18.42
C GLU A 964 -39.92 -13.91 -17.35
N PRO A 965 -40.56 -12.78 -17.68
CA PRO A 965 -40.88 -11.75 -16.68
C PRO A 965 -41.93 -12.23 -15.67
N LEU A 966 -41.70 -11.97 -14.39
CA LEU A 966 -42.60 -12.30 -13.28
C LEU A 966 -43.89 -11.45 -13.37
N PHE A 967 -43.74 -10.13 -13.52
CA PHE A 967 -44.83 -9.20 -13.77
C PHE A 967 -44.64 -8.51 -15.13
N ARG A 968 -45.70 -8.52 -15.94
CA ARG A 968 -45.78 -7.85 -17.26
C ARG A 968 -46.61 -6.57 -17.23
N ALA A 969 -47.19 -6.22 -16.07
CA ALA A 969 -48.04 -5.05 -15.92
C ALA A 969 -47.92 -4.43 -14.53
N VAL A 970 -48.07 -3.12 -14.48
CA VAL A 970 -47.91 -2.30 -13.27
C VAL A 970 -48.91 -1.17 -13.27
N VAL A 971 -49.39 -0.80 -12.09
CA VAL A 971 -50.24 0.37 -11.87
C VAL A 971 -49.69 1.24 -10.76
N PHE A 972 -49.80 2.55 -10.95
CA PHE A 972 -49.71 3.56 -9.92
C PHE A 972 -51.12 3.86 -9.40
N ASP A 973 -51.35 3.58 -8.12
CA ASP A 973 -52.59 3.91 -7.43
C ASP A 973 -52.54 5.39 -7.02
N ILE A 974 -53.27 6.23 -7.76
CA ILE A 974 -53.18 7.70 -7.66
C ILE A 974 -53.66 8.20 -6.28
N GLU A 975 -54.62 7.50 -5.67
CA GLU A 975 -55.16 7.85 -4.36
C GLU A 975 -54.17 7.55 -3.23
N THR A 976 -53.49 6.41 -3.30
CA THR A 976 -52.57 5.96 -2.25
C THR A 976 -51.11 6.38 -2.49
N GLY A 977 -50.75 6.72 -3.74
CA GLY A 977 -49.38 7.02 -4.14
C GLY A 977 -48.45 5.79 -4.19
N ILE A 978 -49.00 4.58 -4.31
CA ILE A 978 -48.25 3.31 -4.28
C ILE A 978 -48.25 2.66 -5.66
N VAL A 979 -47.08 2.15 -6.09
CA VAL A 979 -46.94 1.33 -7.30
C VAL A 979 -47.17 -0.13 -6.95
N LYS A 980 -48.05 -0.82 -7.70
CA LYS A 980 -48.47 -2.21 -7.45
C LYS A 980 -48.37 -3.06 -8.73
N PRO A 981 -48.06 -4.36 -8.61
CA PRO A 981 -48.19 -5.27 -9.74
C PRO A 981 -49.65 -5.35 -10.21
N ALA A 982 -49.87 -5.58 -11.50
CA ALA A 982 -51.21 -5.59 -12.09
C ALA A 982 -51.43 -6.71 -13.11
N SER A 983 -52.71 -6.91 -13.45
CA SER A 983 -53.17 -7.68 -14.59
C SER A 983 -54.21 -6.84 -15.33
N ILE A 984 -53.89 -6.40 -16.55
CA ILE A 984 -54.72 -5.48 -17.34
C ILE A 984 -55.24 -6.21 -18.58
N GLU A 985 -56.55 -6.47 -18.60
CA GLU A 985 -57.23 -7.10 -19.73
C GLU A 985 -57.27 -6.17 -20.96
N PRO A 986 -57.42 -6.70 -22.20
CA PRO A 986 -57.44 -5.88 -23.42
C PRO A 986 -58.47 -4.72 -23.41
N ASN A 987 -59.64 -4.94 -22.82
CA ASN A 987 -60.69 -3.93 -22.66
C ASN A 987 -60.29 -2.79 -21.70
N GLY A 988 -59.29 -3.03 -20.85
CA GLY A 988 -58.65 -2.06 -19.98
C GLY A 988 -57.68 -1.10 -20.68
N ARG A 989 -57.28 -1.38 -21.92
CA ARG A 989 -56.18 -0.68 -22.64
C ARG A 989 -56.64 0.49 -23.52
N GLY A 990 -57.91 0.84 -23.40
CA GLY A 990 -58.54 1.94 -24.15
C GLY A 990 -58.29 3.32 -23.52
N PRO A 991 -58.98 4.37 -24.04
CA PRO A 991 -59.77 4.37 -25.27
C PRO A 991 -58.89 4.24 -26.53
N LEU A 992 -59.49 3.82 -27.65
CA LEU A 992 -58.85 3.74 -28.98
C LEU A 992 -57.56 2.89 -29.02
N SER A 993 -57.56 1.74 -28.34
CA SER A 993 -56.36 0.92 -28.13
C SER A 993 -55.65 0.51 -29.42
N VAL A 994 -56.39 0.15 -30.47
CA VAL A 994 -55.82 -0.29 -31.76
C VAL A 994 -55.30 0.90 -32.56
N LEU A 995 -56.03 2.02 -32.57
CA LEU A 995 -55.59 3.25 -33.26
C LEU A 995 -54.33 3.83 -32.61
N ARG A 996 -54.23 3.79 -31.28
CA ARG A 996 -53.02 4.20 -30.55
C ARG A 996 -51.85 3.27 -30.81
N SER A 997 -52.08 1.95 -30.83
CA SER A 997 -51.04 0.98 -31.20
C SER A 997 -50.51 1.22 -32.62
N ALA A 998 -51.35 1.66 -33.56
CA ALA A 998 -50.90 2.04 -34.89
C ALA A 998 -49.90 3.21 -34.90
N SER A 999 -50.04 4.16 -33.96
CA SER A 999 -49.14 5.32 -33.85
C SER A 999 -47.68 4.96 -33.60
N PHE A 1000 -47.43 3.78 -33.00
CA PHE A 1000 -46.10 3.23 -32.78
C PHE A 1000 -45.30 3.08 -34.10
N TYR A 1001 -45.98 2.85 -35.21
CA TYR A 1001 -45.35 2.69 -36.53
C TYR A 1001 -45.18 4.01 -37.30
N ALA A 1002 -45.56 5.14 -36.70
CA ALA A 1002 -45.24 6.44 -37.25
C ALA A 1002 -43.76 6.78 -36.98
N ASN A 1003 -43.14 7.52 -37.89
CA ASN A 1003 -41.70 7.86 -37.82
C ASN A 1003 -41.43 8.97 -36.77
N ALA A 1004 -41.72 8.68 -35.50
CA ALA A 1004 -41.60 9.62 -34.39
C ALA A 1004 -40.35 9.32 -33.55
N LEU A 1005 -39.40 10.26 -33.52
CA LEU A 1005 -38.16 10.18 -32.73
C LEU A 1005 -38.33 10.60 -31.26
N ARG A 1006 -39.57 10.90 -30.83
CA ARG A 1006 -39.87 11.47 -29.51
C ARG A 1006 -40.96 10.68 -28.79
N MET A 1007 -40.87 10.65 -27.47
CA MET A 1007 -41.89 10.06 -26.60
C MET A 1007 -43.22 10.83 -26.72
N ASN A 1008 -44.34 10.13 -26.92
CA ASN A 1008 -45.63 10.78 -27.13
C ASN A 1008 -46.34 11.05 -25.78
N ASN A 1009 -46.43 12.32 -25.37
CA ASN A 1009 -47.19 12.68 -24.16
C ASN A 1009 -48.69 12.80 -24.46
N ILE A 1010 -49.47 11.81 -24.02
CA ILE A 1010 -50.90 11.68 -24.32
C ILE A 1010 -51.81 12.43 -23.36
N PHE A 1011 -51.29 12.94 -22.24
CA PHE A 1011 -52.11 13.66 -21.26
C PHE A 1011 -51.55 15.05 -21.03
N ASP A 1012 -52.39 16.06 -21.30
CA ASP A 1012 -52.04 17.46 -21.10
C ASP A 1012 -52.24 17.83 -19.61
N PRO A 1013 -51.16 18.14 -18.86
CA PRO A 1013 -51.26 18.44 -17.42
C PRO A 1013 -51.98 19.77 -17.15
N VAL A 1014 -52.09 20.66 -18.13
CA VAL A 1014 -52.71 21.97 -17.99
C VAL A 1014 -54.19 21.89 -18.34
N SER A 1015 -54.52 21.34 -19.52
CA SER A 1015 -55.92 21.24 -19.94
C SER A 1015 -56.65 20.04 -19.32
N ARG A 1016 -55.92 19.09 -18.70
CA ARG A 1016 -56.45 17.88 -18.06
C ARG A 1016 -57.25 16.99 -19.02
N VAL A 1017 -56.79 16.93 -20.27
CA VAL A 1017 -57.43 16.21 -21.36
C VAL A 1017 -56.45 15.15 -21.88
N LEU A 1018 -56.98 13.97 -22.15
CA LEU A 1018 -56.28 12.94 -22.90
C LEU A 1018 -56.33 13.33 -24.38
N ARG A 1019 -55.19 13.61 -24.98
CA ARG A 1019 -55.05 14.13 -26.34
C ARG A 1019 -54.19 13.19 -27.17
N PHE A 1020 -54.77 12.66 -28.24
CA PHE A 1020 -54.05 11.92 -29.26
C PHE A 1020 -53.83 12.81 -30.48
N VAL A 1021 -52.56 13.02 -30.83
CA VAL A 1021 -52.13 13.89 -31.93
C VAL A 1021 -52.10 13.10 -33.25
N GLU A 1022 -52.39 13.77 -34.36
CA GLU A 1022 -52.26 13.18 -35.70
C GLU A 1022 -50.85 12.60 -35.90
N PHE A 1023 -50.81 11.35 -36.37
CA PHE A 1023 -49.59 10.69 -36.79
C PHE A 1023 -49.72 10.21 -38.23
N ARG A 1024 -48.59 10.13 -38.94
CA ARG A 1024 -48.53 9.65 -40.33
C ARG A 1024 -47.56 8.49 -40.45
N ILE A 1025 -48.05 7.42 -41.05
CA ILE A 1025 -47.25 6.25 -41.40
C ILE A 1025 -47.02 6.31 -42.92
N PRO A 1026 -45.78 6.13 -43.39
CA PRO A 1026 -45.49 6.10 -44.81
C PRO A 1026 -46.36 5.05 -45.54
N PRO A 1027 -46.93 5.35 -46.73
CA PRO A 1027 -47.81 4.41 -47.44
C PRO A 1027 -47.19 3.04 -47.70
N SER A 1028 -45.88 2.99 -47.99
CA SER A 1028 -45.12 1.75 -48.15
C SER A 1028 -45.15 0.87 -46.90
N ASP A 1029 -45.06 1.51 -45.73
CA ASP A 1029 -45.01 0.83 -44.45
C ASP A 1029 -46.42 0.39 -44.04
N MET A 1030 -47.44 1.21 -44.32
CA MET A 1030 -48.84 0.82 -44.12
C MET A 1030 -49.21 -0.42 -44.94
N GLU A 1031 -48.81 -0.50 -46.22
CA GLU A 1031 -49.04 -1.70 -47.04
C GLU A 1031 -48.35 -2.94 -46.46
N HIS A 1032 -47.14 -2.79 -45.95
CA HIS A 1032 -46.41 -3.89 -45.33
C HIS A 1032 -47.08 -4.34 -44.02
N LEU A 1033 -47.49 -3.41 -43.17
CA LEU A 1033 -48.14 -3.66 -41.88
C LEU A 1033 -49.55 -4.24 -42.06
N ALA A 1034 -50.30 -3.79 -43.05
CA ALA A 1034 -51.63 -4.30 -43.38
C ALA A 1034 -51.63 -5.82 -43.66
N ARG A 1035 -50.52 -6.36 -44.21
CA ARG A 1035 -50.39 -7.81 -44.46
C ARG A 1035 -50.33 -8.65 -43.18
N ARG A 1036 -50.11 -8.04 -42.01
CA ARG A 1036 -50.02 -8.77 -40.72
C ARG A 1036 -51.34 -9.39 -40.29
N SER A 1037 -52.49 -8.87 -40.72
CA SER A 1037 -53.79 -9.39 -40.29
C SER A 1037 -54.04 -10.85 -40.68
N ARG A 1038 -53.37 -11.32 -41.74
CA ARG A 1038 -53.49 -12.69 -42.25
C ARG A 1038 -52.36 -13.63 -41.80
N ARG A 1039 -51.42 -13.16 -40.99
CA ARG A 1039 -50.24 -13.94 -40.56
C ARG A 1039 -50.52 -14.76 -39.29
N THR A 1040 -49.90 -15.91 -39.22
CA THR A 1040 -49.89 -16.80 -38.04
C THR A 1040 -49.00 -16.24 -36.93
N ASN A 1041 -49.16 -16.73 -35.68
CA ASN A 1041 -48.30 -16.31 -34.57
C ASN A 1041 -46.80 -16.61 -34.84
N ALA A 1042 -46.50 -17.72 -35.51
CA ALA A 1042 -45.12 -18.08 -35.87
C ALA A 1042 -44.49 -17.08 -36.86
N GLU A 1043 -45.26 -16.55 -37.81
CA GLU A 1043 -44.79 -15.54 -38.76
C GLU A 1043 -44.69 -14.14 -38.12
N LEU A 1044 -45.53 -13.86 -37.13
CA LEU A 1044 -45.52 -12.61 -36.37
C LEU A 1044 -44.46 -12.61 -35.25
N ALA A 1045 -43.92 -13.75 -34.87
CA ALA A 1045 -42.87 -13.89 -33.86
C ALA A 1045 -41.67 -12.96 -34.16
N ASN A 1046 -41.29 -12.80 -35.42
CA ASN A 1046 -40.20 -11.90 -35.84
C ASN A 1046 -40.47 -10.41 -35.58
N CYS A 1047 -41.67 -10.04 -35.13
CA CYS A 1047 -42.03 -8.68 -34.75
C CYS A 1047 -41.87 -8.41 -33.24
N SER A 1048 -41.41 -9.40 -32.45
CA SER A 1048 -41.13 -9.28 -31.01
C SER A 1048 -39.64 -9.41 -30.73
N THR A 1049 -39.17 -8.73 -29.67
CA THR A 1049 -37.82 -8.90 -29.11
C THR A 1049 -37.66 -10.23 -28.37
N THR A 1050 -38.75 -10.78 -27.81
CA THR A 1050 -38.77 -12.01 -27.01
C THR A 1050 -40.00 -12.86 -27.34
N PRO A 1051 -40.02 -13.53 -28.52
CA PRO A 1051 -41.25 -14.11 -29.06
C PRO A 1051 -41.86 -15.24 -28.20
N ASN A 1052 -41.03 -15.94 -27.42
CA ASN A 1052 -41.44 -17.02 -26.53
C ASN A 1052 -42.13 -16.51 -25.25
N GLN A 1053 -42.00 -15.23 -24.94
CA GLN A 1053 -42.51 -14.59 -23.73
C GLN A 1053 -43.75 -13.72 -24.01
N GLU A 1054 -44.16 -13.57 -25.27
CA GLU A 1054 -45.33 -12.79 -25.68
C GLU A 1054 -46.66 -13.50 -25.37
N THR A 1055 -47.68 -12.71 -25.08
CA THR A 1055 -49.05 -13.21 -24.87
C THR A 1055 -49.81 -13.33 -26.19
N ASN A 1056 -50.93 -14.07 -26.19
CA ASN A 1056 -51.82 -14.09 -27.37
C ASN A 1056 -52.38 -12.70 -27.71
N HIS A 1057 -52.56 -11.84 -26.70
CA HIS A 1057 -53.05 -10.48 -26.88
C HIS A 1057 -52.09 -9.61 -27.70
N PHE A 1058 -50.78 -9.81 -27.57
CA PHE A 1058 -49.78 -9.14 -28.40
C PHE A 1058 -50.01 -9.45 -29.89
N TYR A 1059 -50.14 -10.72 -30.26
CA TYR A 1059 -50.37 -11.13 -31.64
C TYR A 1059 -51.73 -10.68 -32.18
N ASP A 1060 -52.76 -10.68 -31.35
CA ASP A 1060 -54.09 -10.16 -31.72
C ASP A 1060 -54.07 -8.65 -31.97
N MET A 1061 -53.32 -7.89 -31.16
CA MET A 1061 -53.12 -6.46 -31.36
C MET A 1061 -52.42 -6.17 -32.71
N LEU A 1062 -51.39 -6.93 -33.07
CA LEU A 1062 -50.70 -6.80 -34.36
C LEU A 1062 -51.63 -7.06 -35.55
N ARG A 1063 -52.49 -8.07 -35.45
CA ARG A 1063 -53.47 -8.39 -36.49
C ARG A 1063 -54.51 -7.29 -36.65
N ARG A 1064 -55.12 -6.84 -35.54
CA ARG A 1064 -56.12 -5.76 -35.53
C ARG A 1064 -55.56 -4.44 -36.02
N THR A 1065 -54.31 -4.13 -35.65
CA THR A 1065 -53.60 -2.95 -36.18
C THR A 1065 -53.41 -3.06 -37.68
N GLY A 1066 -53.07 -4.26 -38.19
CA GLY A 1066 -53.03 -4.54 -39.62
C GLY A 1066 -54.38 -4.32 -40.32
N ASP A 1067 -55.48 -4.80 -39.74
CA ASP A 1067 -56.83 -4.61 -40.27
C ASP A 1067 -57.25 -3.13 -40.30
N LEU A 1068 -56.93 -2.38 -39.23
CA LEU A 1068 -57.18 -0.95 -39.17
C LEU A 1068 -56.39 -0.19 -40.25
N LEU A 1069 -55.10 -0.48 -40.41
CA LEU A 1069 -54.27 0.16 -41.43
C LEU A 1069 -54.71 -0.21 -42.85
N ALA A 1070 -55.13 -1.45 -43.09
CA ALA A 1070 -55.69 -1.87 -44.36
C ALA A 1070 -56.97 -1.07 -44.69
N HIS A 1071 -57.85 -0.89 -43.71
CA HIS A 1071 -59.06 -0.09 -43.85
C HIS A 1071 -58.75 1.39 -44.12
N MET A 1072 -57.83 1.99 -43.35
CA MET A 1072 -57.40 3.38 -43.55
C MET A 1072 -56.79 3.61 -44.95
N LEU A 1073 -56.04 2.63 -45.46
CA LEU A 1073 -55.43 2.70 -46.79
C LEU A 1073 -56.47 2.57 -47.92
N VAL A 1074 -57.40 1.61 -47.81
CA VAL A 1074 -58.41 1.32 -48.84
C VAL A 1074 -59.48 2.42 -48.90
N GLU A 1075 -60.03 2.79 -47.74
CA GLU A 1075 -61.11 3.78 -47.62
C GLU A 1075 -60.60 5.23 -47.58
N LYS A 1076 -59.26 5.42 -47.58
CA LYS A 1076 -58.59 6.73 -47.40
C LYS A 1076 -59.09 7.48 -46.16
N LYS A 1077 -59.50 6.75 -45.12
CA LYS A 1077 -60.08 7.31 -43.90
C LYS A 1077 -58.98 7.91 -43.02
N ASN A 1078 -59.06 9.22 -42.76
CA ASN A 1078 -58.25 9.89 -41.76
C ASN A 1078 -59.10 10.19 -40.50
N PHE A 1079 -58.77 9.56 -39.38
CA PHE A 1079 -59.47 9.82 -38.11
C PHE A 1079 -59.13 11.19 -37.50
N PHE A 1080 -58.11 11.89 -38.00
CA PHE A 1080 -57.64 13.19 -37.50
C PHE A 1080 -57.96 14.37 -38.43
N GLU A 1081 -58.87 14.20 -39.41
CA GLU A 1081 -59.13 15.18 -40.47
C GLU A 1081 -59.51 16.59 -39.94
N ASN A 1082 -60.11 16.69 -38.75
CA ASN A 1082 -60.49 17.96 -38.12
C ASN A 1082 -59.70 18.26 -36.83
N GLY A 1083 -58.50 17.68 -36.67
CA GLY A 1083 -57.59 17.92 -35.54
C GLY A 1083 -57.41 16.73 -34.60
N ASN A 1084 -56.95 17.02 -33.37
CA ASN A 1084 -56.61 15.99 -32.38
C ASN A 1084 -57.84 15.28 -31.81
N LEU A 1085 -57.67 14.04 -31.39
CA LEU A 1085 -58.69 13.29 -30.67
C LEU A 1085 -58.55 13.55 -29.18
N GLU A 1086 -59.59 14.10 -28.56
CA GLU A 1086 -59.57 14.58 -27.19
C GLU A 1086 -60.65 13.92 -26.32
N PHE A 1087 -60.28 13.49 -25.11
CA PHE A 1087 -61.17 12.93 -24.09
C PHE A 1087 -60.99 13.62 -22.73
N SER A 1088 -62.08 13.82 -21.99
CA SER A 1088 -62.06 14.18 -20.56
C SER A 1088 -62.53 13.02 -19.71
N TYR A 1089 -61.95 12.85 -18.52
CA TYR A 1089 -62.45 11.88 -17.56
C TYR A 1089 -63.57 12.48 -16.70
N ASP A 1090 -64.73 11.84 -16.66
CA ASP A 1090 -65.82 12.19 -15.76
C ASP A 1090 -65.69 11.37 -14.46
N ALA A 1091 -65.39 12.05 -13.36
CA ALA A 1091 -65.21 11.44 -12.04
C ALA A 1091 -66.49 10.80 -11.49
N ASN A 1092 -67.67 11.35 -11.84
CA ASN A 1092 -68.96 10.88 -11.36
C ASN A 1092 -69.41 9.63 -12.12
N LEU A 1093 -69.27 9.66 -13.45
CA LEU A 1093 -69.61 8.54 -14.32
C LEU A 1093 -68.51 7.48 -14.39
N LYS A 1094 -67.31 7.81 -13.91
CA LYS A 1094 -66.09 7.00 -13.99
C LYS A 1094 -65.86 6.51 -15.40
N CYS A 1095 -65.80 7.42 -16.38
CA CYS A 1095 -65.57 7.06 -17.77
C CYS A 1095 -64.88 8.17 -18.57
N TRP A 1096 -64.27 7.77 -19.69
CA TRP A 1096 -63.69 8.71 -20.66
C TRP A 1096 -64.76 9.22 -21.63
N ILE A 1097 -64.96 10.54 -21.68
CA ILE A 1097 -65.95 11.21 -22.52
C ILE A 1097 -65.25 11.89 -23.70
N PRO A 1098 -65.66 11.65 -24.96
CA PRO A 1098 -65.12 12.34 -26.13
C PRO A 1098 -65.51 13.83 -26.12
N LEU A 1099 -64.56 14.71 -26.41
CA LEU A 1099 -64.77 16.17 -26.37
C LEU A 1099 -65.11 16.79 -27.73
N ASN A 1100 -64.89 16.06 -28.83
CA ASN A 1100 -65.15 16.56 -30.17
C ASN A 1100 -65.78 15.46 -31.07
N PRO A 1101 -66.48 15.84 -32.16
CA PRO A 1101 -67.24 14.88 -32.98
C PRO A 1101 -66.38 13.78 -33.63
N GLN A 1102 -65.15 14.11 -34.01
CA GLN A 1102 -64.19 13.15 -34.59
C GLN A 1102 -63.72 12.11 -33.56
N THR A 1103 -63.54 12.48 -32.29
CA THR A 1103 -63.27 11.52 -31.22
C THR A 1103 -64.45 10.56 -31.04
N GLU A 1104 -65.69 11.08 -31.08
CA GLU A 1104 -66.89 10.25 -30.97
C GLU A 1104 -67.03 9.27 -32.15
N GLU A 1105 -66.71 9.72 -33.37
CA GLU A 1105 -66.66 8.88 -34.56
C GLU A 1105 -65.58 7.79 -34.43
N ALA A 1106 -64.37 8.17 -34.04
CA ALA A 1106 -63.27 7.23 -33.83
C ALA A 1106 -63.62 6.20 -32.75
N LEU A 1107 -64.28 6.60 -31.66
CA LEU A 1107 -64.68 5.70 -30.57
C LEU A 1107 -65.76 4.69 -30.99
N ARG A 1108 -66.68 5.07 -31.88
CA ARG A 1108 -67.73 4.18 -32.40
C ARG A 1108 -67.23 3.18 -33.43
N HIS A 1109 -66.08 3.43 -34.05
CA HIS A 1109 -65.57 2.59 -35.12
C HIS A 1109 -65.04 1.25 -34.59
N PRO A 1110 -65.48 0.09 -35.10
CA PRO A 1110 -65.14 -1.22 -34.52
C PRO A 1110 -63.66 -1.60 -34.63
N LEU A 1111 -62.91 -1.01 -35.57
CA LEU A 1111 -61.49 -1.30 -35.77
C LEU A 1111 -60.54 -0.45 -34.92
N THR A 1112 -61.01 0.58 -34.22
CA THR A 1112 -60.12 1.50 -33.47
C THR A 1112 -59.85 1.05 -32.04
N SER A 1113 -60.64 0.10 -31.52
CA SER A 1113 -60.55 -0.45 -30.17
C SER A 1113 -60.60 -1.99 -30.20
N PHE A 1114 -60.26 -2.62 -29.07
CA PHE A 1114 -60.17 -4.09 -28.94
C PHE A 1114 -61.54 -4.76 -28.81
#